data_AF-A0A5E5Q3G1-F1
#
_entry.id   AF-A0A5E5Q3G1-F1
#
_cell.length_a   1.000
_cell.length_b   1.000
_cell.length_c   1.000
_cell.angle_alpha   90.00
_cell.angle_beta   90.00
_cell.angle_gamma   90.00
#
_symmetry.space_group_name_H-M   'P 1'
#
loop_
_entity.id
_entity.type
_entity.pdbx_description
1 polymer ?
#
loop_
_entity_poly.entity_id
_entity_poly.type
_entity_poly.pdbx_seq_one_letter_code
_entity_poly.pdbx_strand_id
1 'polypeptide(L)'
;MNPISLNTNFTRILLLSTALVVSINTIAGGRSSERNLMDDYLQNATLINPDAPAFPSQRSTLISNNALVFNRGATGVNNDDFDKTFSLAKTLTNIRSSSDATEDGSNTQFLKSLLNTFNINSKINGFVKMDLQIREQEASLSGLIDNMSPSAIFNRFDLSASNGQHCGEYRVIYHKNNSDRSNDDRFFLSFEAKYPNPEFSKGKKGCFAVADFWKEIGSMNKTDALVQLEEFFYQGLVHKGVKLPAAINFTHYTHGTGQVRSNAFVNDPWQLREFKTDINAKGKAVFVADTVKSNPLAKLFSNEGNLDSDSLKALRGYFVRDFDGYVDNLLAPERRANNPSSSDIINGFSLGTDNHYNEFQSDSKTTKDNTANAENKDLKSIINKKLAALNLSDYNAKMIMNRAKAMSCSGCHRNSNDARIAPNVNWPKSKYFVHVDEQGALSLALTEQFLPARAALLADYWQKISERSAEKWRFAEVDYSSAINNFGGFYNASNHPNWNTFAALQADGSITAWGGSSSGGTDVPSGSGYTKIYSTGYAFATIEADRSITAWGDLRYGGTAPSGSGYIKIYSTSDAFAALKADGSITEWGDSSSGGSGAPSDSGYTKIYSTRSAFAALKADGSITAWGSSWGGGTGAPSDSGYTKIYSTGGAFAALKADGSITAWGASRYGGTDAPSDSGYTKIYSTGFAFAALKADGSITSWGNSYYGGVGTPYDKGYAKIYSTDKAFAALKADGSITSWGYVGTAPSGNGYTKIYSNQFAFAALKADGSITAWGVSGGSAPSDSGYTKIYSTINAFAALKADGSITAWGGSSGGTGAPSDSGYIKIYSTQYAFVAVKADGSITAWGDSRFGGATPASITTSD
;
A
#
# COMPACT_ATOMS: atom_id res chain seq x y z
N MET A 1 45.92 -52.40 27.81
CA MET A 1 46.23 -51.86 29.16
C MET A 1 45.15 -50.88 29.55
N ASN A 2 44.89 -50.72 30.84
CA ASN A 2 43.83 -49.89 31.45
C ASN A 2 44.30 -49.58 32.90
N PRO A 3 43.73 -48.63 33.66
CA PRO A 3 43.29 -47.26 33.35
C PRO A 3 44.07 -46.24 34.24
N ILE A 4 43.37 -45.40 35.04
CA ILE A 4 43.85 -44.49 36.12
C ILE A 4 44.46 -43.17 35.59
N SER A 5 44.16 -41.96 36.08
CA SER A 5 43.10 -41.39 36.95
C SER A 5 43.17 -39.86 36.84
N LEU A 6 42.24 -38.99 37.28
CA LEU A 6 40.83 -39.04 37.72
C LEU A 6 40.21 -37.69 37.20
N ASN A 7 39.17 -37.02 37.69
CA ASN A 7 38.30 -37.13 38.88
C ASN A 7 36.85 -36.76 38.53
N THR A 8 35.90 -37.05 39.42
CA THR A 8 34.47 -36.74 39.26
C THR A 8 33.90 -35.90 40.41
N ASN A 9 32.74 -35.29 40.14
CA ASN A 9 31.79 -34.63 41.05
C ASN A 9 31.87 -33.10 41.17
N PHE A 10 30.98 -32.42 40.43
CA PHE A 10 30.04 -31.49 41.07
C PHE A 10 28.64 -31.66 40.49
N THR A 11 27.62 -31.40 41.31
CA THR A 11 26.26 -31.94 41.14
C THR A 11 25.34 -31.02 40.34
N ARG A 12 24.48 -31.62 39.49
CA ARG A 12 23.22 -31.08 38.90
C ARG A 12 23.10 -29.55 38.73
N ILE A 13 23.12 -29.08 37.47
CA ILE A 13 22.28 -27.96 37.01
C ILE A 13 21.44 -28.43 35.82
N LEU A 14 20.20 -27.93 35.73
CA LEU A 14 19.22 -28.32 34.71
C LEU A 14 19.13 -27.24 33.62
N LEU A 15 19.44 -27.60 32.36
CA LEU A 15 19.29 -26.77 31.15
C LEU A 15 18.75 -27.71 30.04
N LEU A 16 17.57 -27.58 29.42
CA LEU A 16 16.73 -26.43 29.04
C LEU A 16 17.48 -25.44 28.11
N SER A 17 17.07 -25.17 26.85
CA SER A 17 15.83 -25.53 26.13
C SER A 17 15.97 -25.50 24.59
N THR A 18 15.10 -26.27 23.89
CA THR A 18 14.49 -25.97 22.56
C THR A 18 15.31 -25.25 21.46
N ALA A 19 15.74 -25.99 20.43
CA ALA A 19 16.08 -25.45 19.09
C ALA A 19 14.80 -25.30 18.23
N LEU A 20 14.66 -24.25 17.40
CA LEU A 20 13.30 -23.76 17.10
C LEU A 20 12.99 -23.06 15.75
N VAL A 21 11.76 -23.33 15.28
CA VAL A 21 11.11 -23.07 13.97
C VAL A 21 9.56 -23.08 14.21
N VAL A 22 8.60 -22.40 13.55
CA VAL A 22 8.46 -21.15 12.73
C VAL A 22 7.04 -20.56 12.94
N SER A 23 6.82 -19.23 12.96
CA SER A 23 6.38 -18.51 11.75
C SER A 23 6.48 -16.99 11.87
N ILE A 24 6.61 -16.29 10.74
CA ILE A 24 6.93 -14.85 10.65
C ILE A 24 5.87 -14.13 9.81
N ASN A 25 5.39 -12.97 10.28
CA ASN A 25 5.27 -11.76 9.44
C ASN A 25 4.91 -10.52 10.29
N THR A 26 5.91 -9.87 10.86
CA THR A 26 5.84 -8.56 11.56
C THR A 26 7.16 -7.81 11.30
N ILE A 27 7.22 -6.56 10.88
CA ILE A 27 6.19 -5.51 10.68
C ILE A 27 5.93 -5.28 9.16
N ALA A 28 4.86 -4.55 8.82
CA ALA A 28 4.50 -4.07 7.48
C ALA A 28 4.59 -5.08 6.32
N GLY A 29 4.12 -6.30 6.54
CA GLY A 29 3.66 -7.21 5.48
C GLY A 29 2.34 -6.75 4.83
N GLY A 30 2.24 -5.46 4.49
CA GLY A 30 1.14 -4.85 3.76
C GLY A 30 1.50 -4.72 2.27
N ARG A 31 0.48 -4.70 1.41
CA ARG A 31 0.67 -4.60 -0.05
C ARG A 31 1.33 -3.28 -0.42
N SER A 32 2.19 -3.29 -1.44
CA SER A 32 2.71 -2.10 -2.12
C SER A 32 1.66 -0.97 -2.23
N SER A 33 1.92 0.17 -1.59
CA SER A 33 1.09 1.39 -1.52
C SER A 33 -0.23 1.38 -0.71
N GLU A 34 -0.66 0.26 -0.10
CA GLU A 34 -1.89 0.24 0.72
C GLU A 34 -1.59 0.60 2.21
N ARG A 35 -2.02 1.78 2.66
CA ARG A 35 -1.90 2.29 4.05
C ARG A 35 -2.86 1.57 5.01
N ASN A 36 -2.41 1.26 6.22
CA ASN A 36 -3.12 0.44 7.21
C ASN A 36 -3.39 1.15 8.56
N LEU A 37 -4.19 0.51 9.41
CA LEU A 37 -4.58 1.05 10.72
C LEU A 37 -3.43 1.27 11.71
N MET A 38 -2.32 0.53 11.62
CA MET A 38 -1.13 0.81 12.45
C MET A 38 -0.45 2.10 12.01
N ASP A 39 -0.38 2.36 10.70
CA ASP A 39 0.13 3.64 10.17
C ASP A 39 -0.74 4.82 10.66
N ASP A 40 -2.07 4.64 10.68
CA ASP A 40 -3.02 5.62 11.21
C ASP A 40 -2.84 5.83 12.72
N TYR A 41 -2.77 4.75 13.48
CA TYR A 41 -2.69 4.80 14.95
C TYR A 41 -1.45 5.57 15.39
N LEU A 42 -0.29 5.18 14.84
CA LEU A 42 1.00 5.80 15.13
C LEU A 42 1.08 7.25 14.67
N GLN A 43 0.48 7.62 13.54
CA GLN A 43 0.42 9.02 13.13
C GLN A 43 -0.47 9.87 14.05
N ASN A 44 -1.63 9.36 14.45
CA ASN A 44 -2.57 10.13 15.28
C ASN A 44 -2.09 10.27 16.72
N ALA A 45 -1.43 9.27 17.29
CA ALA A 45 -0.85 9.37 18.64
C ALA A 45 0.14 10.54 18.74
N THR A 46 1.11 10.61 17.82
CA THR A 46 2.12 11.68 17.78
C THR A 46 1.55 13.08 17.51
N LEU A 47 0.38 13.18 16.88
CA LEU A 47 -0.30 14.47 16.64
C LEU A 47 -1.09 14.97 17.86
N ILE A 48 -1.54 14.08 18.74
CA ILE A 48 -2.35 14.43 19.92
C ILE A 48 -1.45 14.79 21.11
N ASN A 49 -0.32 14.10 21.29
CA ASN A 49 0.72 14.48 22.24
C ASN A 49 2.08 13.94 21.74
N PRO A 50 3.00 14.82 21.28
CA PRO A 50 4.28 14.39 20.70
C PRO A 50 5.29 13.84 21.73
N ASP A 51 5.06 14.06 23.02
CA ASP A 51 5.93 13.60 24.12
C ASP A 51 5.35 12.38 24.87
N ALA A 52 4.15 11.91 24.50
CA ALA A 52 3.58 10.67 25.04
C ALA A 52 3.99 9.46 24.18
N PRO A 53 4.44 8.34 24.78
CA PRO A 53 4.63 7.10 24.03
C PRO A 53 3.28 6.59 23.52
N ALA A 54 3.20 6.17 22.25
CA ALA A 54 1.91 5.70 21.68
C ALA A 54 1.43 4.36 22.29
N PHE A 55 2.24 3.75 23.16
CA PHE A 55 1.95 2.46 23.79
C PHE A 55 2.19 2.53 25.31
N PRO A 56 1.23 2.12 26.15
CA PRO A 56 1.43 2.06 27.60
C PRO A 56 2.46 0.99 27.96
N SER A 57 3.26 1.25 29.01
CA SER A 57 4.31 0.34 29.49
C SER A 57 3.79 -0.91 30.22
N GLN A 58 2.49 -0.97 30.51
CA GLN A 58 1.84 -2.14 31.08
C GLN A 58 1.31 -3.09 29.98
N ARG A 59 1.49 -4.40 30.16
CA ARG A 59 0.87 -5.40 29.28
C ARG A 59 -0.65 -5.29 29.35
N SER A 60 -1.29 -4.89 28.25
CA SER A 60 -2.74 -4.89 28.11
C SER A 60 -3.33 -6.28 28.36
N THR A 61 -4.48 -6.33 29.04
CA THR A 61 -5.24 -7.56 29.31
C THR A 61 -5.61 -8.31 28.03
N LEU A 62 -5.73 -7.63 26.89
CA LEU A 62 -6.01 -8.24 25.58
C LEU A 62 -4.90 -9.21 25.11
N ILE A 63 -3.67 -9.06 25.62
CA ILE A 63 -2.51 -9.87 25.24
C ILE A 63 -2.58 -11.28 25.83
N SER A 64 -3.12 -11.42 27.05
CA SER A 64 -3.21 -12.70 27.79
C SER A 64 -4.41 -13.57 27.38
N ASN A 65 -5.27 -13.07 26.50
CA ASN A 65 -6.71 -13.35 26.56
C ASN A 65 -7.32 -13.89 25.26
N ASN A 66 -6.56 -14.55 24.38
CA ASN A 66 -7.02 -15.05 23.06
C ASN A 66 -7.22 -14.00 21.96
N ALA A 67 -7.60 -12.76 22.31
CA ALA A 67 -8.01 -11.69 21.37
C ALA A 67 -7.05 -11.43 20.19
N LEU A 68 -5.75 -11.72 20.36
CA LEU A 68 -4.72 -11.52 19.35
C LEU A 68 -4.06 -12.82 18.85
N VAL A 69 -4.12 -13.90 19.64
CA VAL A 69 -3.46 -15.18 19.36
C VAL A 69 -4.12 -16.32 20.13
N PHE A 70 -4.37 -17.43 19.46
CA PHE A 70 -4.80 -18.70 20.07
C PHE A 70 -3.84 -19.80 19.63
N ASN A 71 -3.16 -20.45 20.58
CA ASN A 71 -1.98 -21.27 20.32
C ASN A 71 -1.98 -22.57 21.13
N ARG A 72 -1.43 -23.64 20.54
CA ARG A 72 -1.39 -25.01 21.07
C ARG A 72 -0.98 -25.05 22.55
N GLY A 73 0.23 -24.59 22.87
CA GLY A 73 0.80 -24.61 24.22
C GLY A 73 0.27 -23.56 25.19
N ALA A 74 -0.92 -22.98 24.98
CA ALA A 74 -1.53 -22.09 25.98
C ALA A 74 -2.29 -22.89 27.05
N THR A 75 -2.14 -22.46 28.31
CA THR A 75 -2.89 -23.04 29.44
C THR A 75 -4.39 -23.05 29.16
N GLY A 76 -5.02 -24.21 29.35
CA GLY A 76 -6.45 -24.44 29.12
C GLY A 76 -6.84 -24.82 27.69
N VAL A 77 -5.91 -24.89 26.73
CA VAL A 77 -6.18 -25.44 25.39
C VAL A 77 -6.04 -26.97 25.43
N ASN A 78 -7.04 -27.69 24.89
CA ASN A 78 -6.86 -29.09 24.53
C ASN A 78 -6.25 -29.18 23.12
N ASN A 79 -5.11 -29.85 23.00
CA ASN A 79 -4.39 -29.99 21.74
C ASN A 79 -5.13 -30.86 20.73
N ASP A 80 -5.83 -31.90 21.19
CA ASP A 80 -6.48 -32.86 20.30
C ASP A 80 -7.76 -32.25 19.67
N ASP A 81 -8.50 -31.47 20.45
CA ASP A 81 -9.62 -30.66 19.96
C ASP A 81 -9.13 -29.56 19.00
N PHE A 82 -8.03 -28.87 19.33
CA PHE A 82 -7.43 -27.85 18.47
C PHE A 82 -6.95 -28.43 17.12
N ASP A 83 -6.28 -29.58 17.14
CA ASP A 83 -5.78 -30.26 15.93
C ASP A 83 -6.92 -30.75 15.03
N LYS A 84 -7.97 -31.32 15.62
CA LYS A 84 -9.17 -31.75 14.91
C LYS A 84 -9.89 -30.55 14.27
N THR A 85 -10.15 -29.53 15.08
CA THR A 85 -10.90 -28.31 14.72
C THR A 85 -10.21 -27.49 13.65
N PHE A 86 -8.87 -27.38 13.71
CA PHE A 86 -8.05 -26.61 12.79
C PHE A 86 -7.17 -27.45 11.85
N SER A 87 -7.50 -28.72 11.59
CA SER A 87 -6.70 -29.62 10.73
C SER A 87 -6.39 -29.06 9.32
N LEU A 88 -5.20 -29.38 8.78
CA LEU A 88 -4.78 -28.90 7.46
C LEU A 88 -5.71 -29.38 6.34
N ALA A 89 -6.20 -30.62 6.44
CA ALA A 89 -7.20 -31.17 5.54
C ALA A 89 -8.45 -30.28 5.45
N LYS A 90 -8.95 -29.76 6.57
CA LYS A 90 -10.12 -28.88 6.63
C LYS A 90 -9.85 -27.51 6.02
N THR A 91 -8.68 -26.92 6.23
CA THR A 91 -8.27 -25.68 5.55
C THR A 91 -8.20 -25.87 4.04
N LEU A 92 -7.56 -26.93 3.56
CA LEU A 92 -7.49 -27.24 2.13
C LEU A 92 -8.88 -27.47 1.53
N THR A 93 -9.76 -28.23 2.20
CA THR A 93 -11.15 -28.41 1.75
C THR A 93 -11.88 -27.08 1.65
N ASN A 94 -11.84 -26.21 2.66
CA ASN A 94 -12.60 -24.95 2.63
C ASN A 94 -12.11 -23.99 1.54
N ILE A 95 -10.79 -23.86 1.33
CA ILE A 95 -10.25 -23.08 0.21
C ILE A 95 -10.71 -23.66 -1.14
N ARG A 96 -10.80 -24.98 -1.25
CA ARG A 96 -11.06 -25.66 -2.53
C ARG A 96 -12.56 -25.73 -2.87
N SER A 97 -13.42 -25.99 -1.88
CA SER A 97 -14.89 -26.02 -2.01
C SER A 97 -15.53 -24.62 -2.03
N SER A 98 -14.76 -23.56 -1.77
CA SER A 98 -15.17 -22.16 -1.99
C SER A 98 -14.55 -21.53 -3.24
N SER A 99 -14.03 -22.37 -4.15
CA SER A 99 -13.53 -21.95 -5.47
C SER A 99 -14.57 -22.23 -6.55
N ASP A 100 -14.71 -21.32 -7.52
CA ASP A 100 -15.57 -21.50 -8.69
C ASP A 100 -14.93 -22.44 -9.75
N ALA A 101 -14.28 -23.51 -9.27
CA ALA A 101 -13.61 -24.51 -10.08
C ALA A 101 -14.61 -25.43 -10.79
N THR A 102 -14.41 -25.67 -12.08
CA THR A 102 -15.25 -26.58 -12.87
C THR A 102 -14.84 -28.05 -12.77
N GLU A 103 -13.65 -28.34 -12.22
CA GLU A 103 -13.20 -29.70 -11.94
C GLU A 103 -12.75 -29.87 -10.46
N ASP A 104 -13.45 -30.73 -9.72
CA ASP A 104 -13.11 -31.07 -8.33
C ASP A 104 -11.81 -31.90 -8.29
N GLY A 105 -10.76 -31.38 -7.65
CA GLY A 105 -9.49 -32.07 -7.41
C GLY A 105 -9.36 -32.48 -5.95
N SER A 106 -8.60 -33.55 -5.62
CA SER A 106 -8.42 -33.91 -4.21
C SER A 106 -7.54 -32.90 -3.47
N ASN A 107 -7.64 -32.82 -2.14
CA ASN A 107 -6.75 -31.98 -1.34
C ASN A 107 -5.27 -32.35 -1.56
N THR A 108 -4.98 -33.62 -1.82
CA THR A 108 -3.64 -34.11 -2.20
C THR A 108 -3.16 -33.54 -3.53
N GLN A 109 -4.04 -33.43 -4.53
CA GLN A 109 -3.72 -32.78 -5.81
C GLN A 109 -3.54 -31.26 -5.63
N PHE A 110 -4.39 -30.63 -4.82
CA PHE A 110 -4.32 -29.21 -4.52
C PHE A 110 -3.02 -28.84 -3.81
N LEU A 111 -2.66 -29.53 -2.71
CA LEU A 111 -1.38 -29.31 -2.03
C LEU A 111 -0.18 -29.69 -2.92
N LYS A 112 -0.29 -30.74 -3.75
CA LYS A 112 0.77 -31.08 -4.71
C LYS A 112 1.02 -29.97 -5.74
N SER A 113 0.02 -29.16 -6.10
CA SER A 113 0.25 -28.01 -6.97
C SER A 113 1.20 -26.97 -6.35
N LEU A 114 1.11 -26.74 -5.02
CA LEU A 114 2.09 -25.95 -4.26
C LEU A 114 3.47 -26.62 -4.29
N LEU A 115 3.55 -27.91 -3.94
CA LEU A 115 4.82 -28.63 -3.88
C LEU A 115 5.55 -28.67 -5.23
N ASN A 116 4.82 -28.77 -6.34
CA ASN A 116 5.39 -28.73 -7.68
C ASN A 116 6.18 -27.42 -7.95
N THR A 117 5.84 -26.31 -7.29
CA THR A 117 6.54 -25.03 -7.48
C THR A 117 7.97 -25.01 -6.91
N PHE A 118 8.34 -25.92 -6.00
CA PHE A 118 9.72 -26.07 -5.52
C PHE A 118 10.67 -26.52 -6.65
N ASN A 119 10.14 -27.15 -7.70
CA ASN A 119 10.90 -27.55 -8.90
C ASN A 119 11.07 -26.43 -9.95
N ILE A 120 10.58 -25.22 -9.68
CA ILE A 120 10.81 -24.06 -10.54
C ILE A 120 12.21 -23.50 -10.21
N ASN A 121 13.14 -23.59 -11.17
CA ASN A 121 14.53 -23.13 -11.01
C ASN A 121 14.73 -21.61 -11.23
N SER A 122 13.72 -20.90 -11.76
CA SER A 122 13.78 -19.46 -11.97
C SER A 122 12.40 -18.87 -12.29
N LYS A 123 12.19 -17.60 -11.95
CA LYS A 123 11.00 -16.84 -12.33
C LYS A 123 11.35 -15.36 -12.56
N ILE A 124 10.62 -14.67 -13.43
CA ILE A 124 10.81 -13.24 -13.69
C ILE A 124 9.93 -12.43 -12.74
N ASN A 125 10.50 -11.44 -12.04
CA ASN A 125 9.74 -10.37 -11.38
C ASN A 125 10.00 -9.07 -12.13
N GLY A 126 8.97 -8.54 -12.79
CA GLY A 126 9.07 -7.45 -13.76
C GLY A 126 9.97 -7.82 -14.95
N PHE A 127 11.27 -7.71 -14.75
CA PHE A 127 12.32 -7.86 -15.75
C PHE A 127 13.61 -8.50 -15.24
N VAL A 128 13.71 -8.74 -13.92
CA VAL A 128 14.83 -9.50 -13.36
C VAL A 128 14.42 -10.97 -13.32
N LYS A 129 15.13 -11.80 -14.09
CA LYS A 129 15.14 -13.25 -13.85
C LYS A 129 15.77 -13.49 -12.48
N MET A 130 14.98 -14.04 -11.58
CA MET A 130 15.41 -14.48 -10.26
C MET A 130 15.58 -16.00 -10.30
N ASP A 131 16.82 -16.46 -10.16
CA ASP A 131 17.11 -17.89 -10.04
C ASP A 131 16.66 -18.39 -8.67
N LEU A 132 16.03 -19.57 -8.65
CA LEU A 132 15.42 -20.18 -7.46
C LEU A 132 16.09 -21.52 -7.18
N GLN A 133 16.28 -21.82 -5.90
CA GLN A 133 16.92 -23.05 -5.47
C GLN A 133 15.92 -24.21 -5.58
N ILE A 134 16.24 -25.24 -6.36
CA ILE A 134 15.55 -26.53 -6.28
C ILE A 134 16.19 -27.32 -5.13
N ARG A 135 15.37 -27.86 -4.23
CA ARG A 135 15.79 -28.79 -3.18
C ARG A 135 14.99 -30.08 -3.30
N GLU A 136 15.67 -31.19 -3.53
CA GLU A 136 15.04 -32.51 -3.73
C GLU A 136 14.13 -32.89 -2.56
N GLN A 137 14.54 -32.52 -1.34
CA GLN A 137 13.83 -32.81 -0.11
C GLN A 137 12.54 -31.98 0.07
N GLU A 138 12.44 -30.80 -0.55
CA GLU A 138 11.16 -30.04 -0.62
C GLU A 138 10.22 -30.66 -1.65
N ALA A 139 10.76 -31.10 -2.79
CA ALA A 139 9.99 -31.80 -3.82
C ALA A 139 9.47 -33.18 -3.33
N SER A 140 10.15 -33.81 -2.37
CA SER A 140 9.76 -35.07 -1.75
C SER A 140 8.82 -34.95 -0.53
N LEU A 141 8.19 -33.80 -0.29
CA LEU A 141 7.24 -33.59 0.82
C LEU A 141 5.86 -34.26 0.60
N SER A 142 5.84 -35.54 0.25
CA SER A 142 4.62 -36.35 0.15
C SER A 142 3.98 -36.60 1.52
N GLY A 143 2.64 -36.60 1.59
CA GLY A 143 1.91 -37.00 2.80
C GLY A 143 1.68 -35.91 3.86
N LEU A 144 1.99 -34.65 3.57
CA LEU A 144 1.83 -33.54 4.54
C LEU A 144 0.40 -33.33 5.09
N ILE A 145 -0.66 -33.74 4.39
CA ILE A 145 -2.04 -33.46 4.80
C ILE A 145 -2.39 -34.08 6.15
N ASP A 146 -1.97 -35.33 6.34
CA ASP A 146 -2.23 -36.13 7.54
C ASP A 146 -1.07 -36.05 8.54
N ASN A 147 0.04 -35.43 8.13
CA ASN A 147 1.26 -35.26 8.92
C ASN A 147 1.61 -33.78 9.19
N MET A 148 0.59 -32.92 9.34
CA MET A 148 0.74 -31.54 9.81
C MET A 148 -0.32 -31.15 10.84
N SER A 149 0.13 -30.64 11.98
CA SER A 149 -0.73 -30.12 13.05
C SER A 149 -0.68 -28.58 13.14
N PRO A 150 -1.75 -27.91 13.61
CA PRO A 150 -1.72 -26.48 13.88
C PRO A 150 -0.82 -26.11 15.07
N SER A 151 -0.11 -25.00 14.92
CA SER A 151 0.68 -24.33 15.98
C SER A 151 -0.11 -23.22 16.67
N ALA A 152 -0.67 -22.30 15.87
CA ALA A 152 -1.42 -21.16 16.35
C ALA A 152 -2.27 -20.48 15.27
N ILE A 153 -3.22 -19.69 15.75
CA ILE A 153 -4.07 -18.76 15.03
C ILE A 153 -3.67 -17.34 15.42
N PHE A 154 -3.65 -16.40 14.47
CA PHE A 154 -3.40 -14.98 14.74
C PHE A 154 -4.49 -14.07 14.16
N ASN A 155 -4.90 -13.11 14.98
CA ASN A 155 -5.64 -11.92 14.56
C ASN A 155 -4.65 -10.85 14.11
N ARG A 156 -4.80 -10.36 12.86
CA ARG A 156 -4.03 -9.25 12.29
C ARG A 156 -4.93 -8.09 11.85
N PHE A 157 -5.86 -7.70 12.71
CA PHE A 157 -6.70 -6.51 12.54
C PHE A 157 -5.88 -5.21 12.39
N ASP A 158 -4.64 -5.17 12.90
CA ASP A 158 -3.68 -4.09 12.67
C ASP A 158 -3.34 -3.87 11.20
N LEU A 159 -3.46 -4.91 10.36
CA LEU A 159 -3.28 -4.82 8.91
C LEU A 159 -4.55 -4.37 8.16
N SER A 160 -5.63 -3.98 8.85
CA SER A 160 -6.83 -3.46 8.17
C SER A 160 -6.48 -2.19 7.38
N ALA A 161 -7.04 -2.04 6.19
CA ALA A 161 -6.79 -0.85 5.37
C ALA A 161 -7.40 0.40 6.02
N SER A 162 -6.70 1.54 5.97
CA SER A 162 -7.18 2.81 6.54
C SER A 162 -8.54 3.27 5.99
N ASN A 163 -8.84 2.92 4.73
CA ASN A 163 -10.10 3.21 4.06
C ASN A 163 -11.21 2.16 4.32
N GLY A 164 -10.91 1.07 5.04
CA GLY A 164 -11.83 -0.04 5.29
C GLY A 164 -12.01 -1.02 4.12
N GLN A 165 -11.09 -1.08 3.16
CA GLN A 165 -11.19 -2.03 2.04
C GLN A 165 -11.15 -3.50 2.48
N HIS A 166 -10.55 -3.80 3.64
CA HIS A 166 -10.50 -5.13 4.25
C HIS A 166 -10.19 -5.00 5.76
N CYS A 167 -10.65 -5.96 6.56
CA CYS A 167 -10.49 -5.97 8.02
C CYS A 167 -9.26 -6.80 8.43
N GLY A 168 -8.13 -6.48 7.81
CA GLY A 168 -6.83 -7.02 8.15
C GLY A 168 -6.56 -8.38 7.54
N GLU A 169 -5.81 -9.20 8.27
CA GLU A 169 -5.59 -10.60 7.94
C GLU A 169 -5.95 -11.53 9.11
N TYR A 170 -6.28 -12.78 8.80
CA TYR A 170 -6.42 -13.84 9.79
C TYR A 170 -5.58 -15.04 9.38
N ARG A 171 -4.81 -15.58 10.34
CA ARG A 171 -3.77 -16.55 10.04
C ARG A 171 -3.96 -17.87 10.78
N VAL A 172 -3.76 -18.99 10.09
CA VAL A 172 -3.59 -20.32 10.68
C VAL A 172 -2.21 -20.85 10.30
N ILE A 173 -1.44 -21.29 11.28
CA ILE A 173 -0.06 -21.77 11.11
C ILE A 173 0.00 -23.27 11.36
N TYR A 174 0.55 -24.03 10.41
CA TYR A 174 0.78 -25.47 10.48
C TYR A 174 2.27 -25.81 10.54
N HIS A 175 2.60 -26.90 11.23
CA HIS A 175 3.94 -27.51 11.26
C HIS A 175 3.90 -28.97 10.82
N LYS A 176 5.00 -29.47 10.23
CA LYS A 176 5.22 -30.88 9.93
C LYS A 176 5.42 -31.68 11.22
N ASN A 177 4.65 -32.75 11.38
CA ASN A 177 4.74 -33.65 12.53
C ASN A 177 5.96 -34.56 12.35
N ASN A 178 7.03 -34.28 13.10
CA ASN A 178 8.31 -34.98 12.99
C ASN A 178 8.80 -35.51 14.34
N SER A 179 9.43 -36.69 14.31
CA SER A 179 10.00 -37.39 15.46
C SER A 179 11.40 -36.88 15.82
N ASP A 180 12.28 -36.71 14.84
CA ASP A 180 13.46 -35.87 14.99
C ASP A 180 13.10 -34.39 14.81
N ARG A 181 13.67 -33.53 15.66
CA ARG A 181 13.46 -32.07 15.65
C ARG A 181 14.77 -31.31 15.48
N SER A 182 15.80 -31.98 14.97
CA SER A 182 17.00 -31.37 14.40
C SER A 182 16.63 -30.30 13.36
N ASN A 183 17.54 -29.36 13.11
CA ASN A 183 17.20 -28.12 12.38
C ASN A 183 17.04 -28.30 10.86
N ASP A 184 17.27 -29.50 10.31
CA ASP A 184 17.43 -29.73 8.87
C ASP A 184 16.30 -30.55 8.20
N ASP A 185 15.25 -30.93 8.95
CA ASP A 185 13.95 -31.33 8.39
C ASP A 185 12.79 -30.72 9.20
N ARG A 186 12.51 -29.43 8.97
CA ARG A 186 11.37 -28.73 9.58
C ARG A 186 10.64 -27.91 8.52
N PHE A 187 9.33 -28.12 8.40
CA PHE A 187 8.49 -27.51 7.38
C PHE A 187 7.19 -26.97 7.98
N PHE A 188 6.80 -25.77 7.55
CA PHE A 188 5.64 -25.05 8.04
C PHE A 188 4.85 -24.44 6.88
N LEU A 189 3.54 -24.26 7.11
CA LEU A 189 2.63 -23.67 6.14
C LEU A 189 1.75 -22.63 6.84
N SER A 190 1.88 -21.36 6.44
CA SER A 190 1.12 -20.21 6.95
C SER A 190 0.01 -19.90 5.96
N PHE A 191 -1.26 -19.93 6.40
CA PHE A 191 -2.40 -19.47 5.62
C PHE A 191 -2.87 -18.13 6.18
N GLU A 192 -2.66 -17.03 5.45
CA GLU A 192 -2.94 -15.65 5.88
C GLU A 192 -4.00 -15.04 4.97
N ALA A 193 -5.28 -15.15 5.35
CA ALA A 193 -6.40 -14.64 4.56
C ALA A 193 -6.53 -13.12 4.72
N LYS A 194 -6.57 -12.34 3.63
CA LYS A 194 -6.98 -10.91 3.68
C LYS A 194 -8.51 -10.87 3.81
N TYR A 195 -9.00 -10.44 4.97
CA TYR A 195 -10.39 -10.62 5.35
C TYR A 195 -11.30 -9.52 4.79
N PRO A 196 -12.38 -9.84 4.05
CA PRO A 196 -13.26 -8.85 3.45
C PRO A 196 -13.95 -8.00 4.53
N ASN A 197 -14.28 -6.77 4.20
CA ASN A 197 -15.11 -5.96 5.09
C ASN A 197 -16.57 -6.44 5.03
N PRO A 198 -17.15 -6.97 6.12
CA PRO A 198 -18.52 -7.51 6.10
C PRO A 198 -19.57 -6.41 5.90
N GLU A 199 -19.24 -5.16 6.21
CA GLU A 199 -20.06 -3.98 5.94
C GLU A 199 -19.23 -2.94 5.18
N PHE A 200 -18.74 -3.34 4.00
CA PHE A 200 -17.93 -2.51 3.08
C PHE A 200 -18.51 -1.10 2.86
N SER A 201 -19.84 -1.00 2.86
CA SER A 201 -20.68 0.21 3.01
C SER A 201 -20.13 1.26 3.97
N LYS A 202 -19.84 0.85 5.20
CA LYS A 202 -19.44 1.71 6.32
C LYS A 202 -17.95 2.10 6.28
N GLY A 203 -17.23 1.75 5.20
CA GLY A 203 -15.79 1.96 5.09
C GLY A 203 -15.06 1.37 6.29
N LYS A 204 -14.12 2.12 6.88
CA LYS A 204 -13.38 1.71 8.09
C LYS A 204 -14.29 1.20 9.22
N LYS A 205 -15.47 1.79 9.44
CA LYS A 205 -16.39 1.36 10.51
C LYS A 205 -17.00 -0.03 10.29
N GLY A 206 -17.07 -0.55 9.06
CA GLY A 206 -17.62 -1.88 8.79
C GLY A 206 -16.81 -3.02 9.40
N CYS A 207 -15.52 -2.76 9.67
CA CYS A 207 -14.66 -3.66 10.42
C CYS A 207 -14.95 -3.70 11.93
N PHE A 208 -15.91 -2.93 12.45
CA PHE A 208 -16.26 -2.91 13.87
C PHE A 208 -16.77 -4.27 14.37
N ALA A 209 -17.69 -4.92 13.65
CA ALA A 209 -18.20 -6.23 14.05
C ALA A 209 -17.09 -7.31 14.09
N VAL A 210 -16.10 -7.22 13.18
CA VAL A 210 -14.93 -8.11 13.19
C VAL A 210 -14.04 -7.84 14.41
N ALA A 211 -13.74 -6.56 14.69
CA ALA A 211 -12.94 -6.18 15.85
C ALA A 211 -13.62 -6.60 17.16
N ASP A 212 -14.90 -6.30 17.30
CA ASP A 212 -15.71 -6.57 18.49
C ASP A 212 -15.95 -8.08 18.71
N PHE A 213 -16.08 -8.89 17.65
CA PHE A 213 -16.01 -10.36 17.77
C PHE A 213 -14.70 -10.81 18.44
N TRP A 214 -13.56 -10.30 17.98
CA TRP A 214 -12.26 -10.61 18.58
C TRP A 214 -12.07 -10.04 20.01
N LYS A 215 -12.88 -9.06 20.42
CA LYS A 215 -12.99 -8.59 21.82
C LYS A 215 -13.67 -9.61 22.72
N GLU A 216 -14.69 -10.30 22.21
CA GLU A 216 -15.47 -11.28 22.94
C GLU A 216 -14.75 -12.64 23.00
N ILE A 217 -14.07 -13.05 21.92
CA ILE A 217 -12.98 -14.06 21.98
C ILE A 217 -11.96 -13.69 23.07
N GLY A 218 -11.69 -12.39 23.23
CA GLY A 218 -10.90 -11.76 24.30
C GLY A 218 -11.40 -11.94 25.73
N SER A 219 -12.62 -12.43 25.91
CA SER A 219 -13.29 -12.57 27.21
C SER A 219 -13.76 -14.01 27.49
N MET A 220 -13.78 -14.87 26.46
CA MET A 220 -14.16 -16.28 26.56
C MET A 220 -13.07 -17.15 27.20
N ASN A 221 -13.48 -18.27 27.79
CA ASN A 221 -12.55 -19.36 28.11
C ASN A 221 -12.06 -20.03 26.81
N LYS A 222 -11.02 -20.87 26.91
CA LYS A 222 -10.38 -21.51 25.76
C LYS A 222 -11.30 -22.42 24.94
N THR A 223 -12.27 -23.08 25.57
CA THR A 223 -13.19 -24.01 24.91
C THR A 223 -14.20 -23.27 24.06
N ASP A 224 -14.88 -22.27 24.64
CA ASP A 224 -15.89 -21.48 23.92
C ASP A 224 -15.25 -20.64 22.81
N ALA A 225 -14.07 -20.08 23.08
CA ALA A 225 -13.26 -19.39 22.07
C ALA A 225 -12.86 -20.33 20.91
N LEU A 226 -12.57 -21.61 21.17
CA LEU A 226 -12.21 -22.56 20.11
C LEU A 226 -13.39 -22.81 19.15
N VAL A 227 -14.61 -22.98 19.69
CA VAL A 227 -15.84 -23.16 18.89
C VAL A 227 -16.13 -21.93 18.04
N GLN A 228 -16.07 -20.74 18.64
CA GLN A 228 -16.34 -19.48 17.91
C GLN A 228 -15.26 -19.17 16.87
N LEU A 229 -14.00 -19.55 17.11
CA LEU A 229 -12.95 -19.49 16.10
C LEU A 229 -13.17 -20.53 14.98
N GLU A 230 -13.68 -21.73 15.28
CA GLU A 230 -14.03 -22.72 14.25
C GLU A 230 -15.05 -22.17 13.25
N GLU A 231 -16.12 -21.55 13.76
CA GLU A 231 -17.14 -20.89 12.96
C GLU A 231 -16.53 -19.73 12.14
N PHE A 232 -15.85 -18.79 12.79
CA PHE A 232 -15.25 -17.62 12.11
C PHE A 232 -14.26 -18.00 11.00
N PHE A 233 -13.46 -19.05 11.19
CA PHE A 233 -12.49 -19.46 10.17
C PHE A 233 -13.11 -20.28 9.03
N TYR A 234 -14.04 -21.21 9.30
CA TYR A 234 -14.47 -22.19 8.30
C TYR A 234 -15.92 -22.07 7.82
N GLN A 235 -16.80 -21.43 8.57
CA GLN A 235 -18.24 -21.40 8.29
C GLN A 235 -18.76 -19.98 8.02
N GLY A 236 -18.15 -18.99 8.69
CA GLY A 236 -18.77 -17.70 8.95
C GLY A 236 -19.82 -17.80 10.07
N LEU A 237 -20.18 -16.65 10.64
CA LEU A 237 -21.14 -16.54 11.73
C LEU A 237 -21.89 -15.19 11.67
N VAL A 238 -22.86 -14.96 12.55
CA VAL A 238 -23.55 -13.67 12.67
C VAL A 238 -23.18 -13.03 14.00
N HIS A 239 -22.39 -11.95 13.96
CA HIS A 239 -21.98 -11.21 15.15
C HIS A 239 -22.78 -9.92 15.27
N LYS A 240 -23.60 -9.78 16.32
CA LYS A 240 -24.44 -8.60 16.59
C LYS A 240 -25.24 -8.10 15.38
N GLY A 241 -25.80 -9.04 14.61
CA GLY A 241 -26.59 -8.80 13.40
C GLY A 241 -25.78 -8.69 12.10
N VAL A 242 -24.45 -8.60 12.17
CA VAL A 242 -23.57 -8.53 10.99
C VAL A 242 -23.09 -9.93 10.59
N LYS A 243 -23.27 -10.31 9.32
CA LYS A 243 -22.76 -11.58 8.80
C LYS A 243 -21.24 -11.50 8.57
N LEU A 244 -20.49 -12.24 9.36
CA LEU A 244 -19.04 -12.41 9.23
C LEU A 244 -18.77 -13.63 8.33
N PRO A 245 -18.19 -13.49 7.11
CA PRO A 245 -17.88 -14.64 6.25
C PRO A 245 -16.72 -15.47 6.81
N ALA A 246 -16.62 -16.73 6.37
CA ALA A 246 -15.52 -17.63 6.70
C ALA A 246 -14.16 -17.02 6.29
N ALA A 247 -13.20 -16.95 7.21
CA ALA A 247 -11.87 -16.40 6.91
C ALA A 247 -11.12 -17.27 5.89
N ILE A 248 -11.27 -18.60 5.93
CA ILE A 248 -10.67 -19.54 4.98
C ILE A 248 -11.57 -19.67 3.73
N ASN A 249 -11.32 -18.84 2.73
CA ASN A 249 -12.04 -18.83 1.45
C ASN A 249 -11.06 -18.69 0.27
N PHE A 250 -11.34 -19.31 -0.88
CA PHE A 250 -10.51 -19.26 -2.09
C PHE A 250 -10.06 -17.84 -2.45
N THR A 251 -10.99 -16.89 -2.47
CA THR A 251 -10.77 -15.51 -2.92
C THR A 251 -9.90 -14.70 -1.96
N HIS A 252 -9.74 -15.14 -0.70
CA HIS A 252 -8.92 -14.46 0.30
C HIS A 252 -7.41 -14.72 0.14
N TYR A 253 -7.02 -15.54 -0.84
CA TYR A 253 -5.64 -15.92 -1.16
C TYR A 253 -5.20 -15.67 -2.63
N THR A 254 -6.03 -15.04 -3.47
CA THR A 254 -5.76 -14.81 -4.90
C THR A 254 -4.82 -13.62 -5.15
N HIS A 255 -4.38 -13.41 -6.41
CA HIS A 255 -3.62 -12.24 -6.85
C HIS A 255 -4.41 -10.93 -6.65
N GLY A 256 -4.29 -10.36 -5.46
CA GLY A 256 -5.17 -9.28 -5.00
C GLY A 256 -5.23 -9.22 -3.49
N THR A 257 -5.22 -10.39 -2.85
CA THR A 257 -5.61 -10.56 -1.46
C THR A 257 -4.45 -11.10 -0.61
N GLY A 258 -4.71 -12.10 0.23
CA GLY A 258 -3.77 -12.63 1.21
C GLY A 258 -2.69 -13.53 0.61
N GLN A 259 -2.28 -14.53 1.36
CA GLN A 259 -1.21 -15.43 0.96
C GLN A 259 -1.25 -16.78 1.67
N VAL A 260 -0.69 -17.78 1.00
CA VAL A 260 -0.12 -18.96 1.67
C VAL A 260 1.40 -18.79 1.62
N ARG A 261 2.12 -19.11 2.70
CA ARG A 261 3.59 -19.16 2.70
C ARG A 261 4.11 -20.49 3.23
N SER A 262 5.00 -21.14 2.48
CA SER A 262 5.79 -22.26 2.99
C SER A 262 7.06 -21.73 3.61
N ASN A 263 7.52 -22.38 4.68
CA ASN A 263 8.72 -21.98 5.39
C ASN A 263 9.46 -23.24 5.83
N ALA A 264 10.68 -23.40 5.32
CA ALA A 264 11.31 -24.70 5.07
C ALA A 264 12.80 -24.70 5.43
N PHE A 265 13.15 -25.53 6.41
CA PHE A 265 14.48 -25.77 6.94
C PHE A 265 14.82 -27.19 6.53
N VAL A 266 15.28 -27.33 5.29
CA VAL A 266 15.43 -28.61 4.62
C VAL A 266 16.79 -28.61 3.94
N ASN A 267 17.82 -28.88 4.76
CA ASN A 267 19.23 -28.49 4.57
C ASN A 267 19.45 -26.97 4.45
N ASP A 268 20.48 -26.43 5.13
CA ASP A 268 20.92 -25.02 5.02
C ASP A 268 21.05 -24.58 3.55
N PRO A 269 20.38 -23.50 3.08
CA PRO A 269 19.77 -22.45 3.89
C PRO A 269 18.33 -22.71 4.32
N TRP A 270 17.93 -21.98 5.37
CA TRP A 270 16.54 -21.63 5.60
C TRP A 270 15.91 -21.00 4.34
N GLN A 271 14.63 -21.29 4.06
CA GLN A 271 13.88 -20.63 2.98
C GLN A 271 12.40 -20.37 3.32
N LEU A 272 11.88 -19.24 2.85
CA LEU A 272 10.46 -18.86 2.78
C LEU A 272 10.04 -18.69 1.31
N ARG A 273 8.86 -19.16 0.93
CA ARG A 273 8.21 -18.82 -0.36
C ARG A 273 6.77 -18.36 -0.14
N GLU A 274 6.23 -17.59 -1.08
CA GLU A 274 4.85 -17.11 -1.07
C GLU A 274 4.05 -17.69 -2.25
N PHE A 275 2.76 -17.95 -2.03
CA PHE A 275 1.84 -18.50 -3.01
C PHE A 275 0.51 -17.75 -3.02
N LYS A 276 -0.25 -17.98 -4.10
CA LYS A 276 -1.63 -17.51 -4.31
C LYS A 276 -2.50 -18.69 -4.75
N THR A 277 -3.79 -18.60 -4.49
CA THR A 277 -4.80 -19.45 -5.13
C THR A 277 -5.10 -18.96 -6.54
N ASP A 278 -5.30 -19.91 -7.46
CA ASP A 278 -5.60 -19.65 -8.87
C ASP A 278 -6.40 -20.81 -9.49
N ILE A 279 -7.01 -20.62 -10.65
CA ILE A 279 -7.74 -21.64 -11.41
C ILE A 279 -6.94 -21.94 -12.68
N ASN A 280 -6.44 -23.18 -12.81
CA ASN A 280 -5.63 -23.55 -13.96
C ASN A 280 -6.48 -23.73 -15.25
N ALA A 281 -5.80 -23.88 -16.40
CA ALA A 281 -6.43 -24.10 -17.71
C ALA A 281 -7.23 -25.42 -17.86
N LYS A 282 -7.38 -26.21 -16.79
CA LYS A 282 -8.29 -27.37 -16.69
C LYS A 282 -9.40 -27.14 -15.65
N GLY A 283 -9.67 -25.89 -15.28
CA GLY A 283 -10.73 -25.54 -14.34
C GLY A 283 -10.51 -25.99 -12.90
N LYS A 284 -9.29 -26.39 -12.51
CA LYS A 284 -8.98 -26.85 -11.14
C LYS A 284 -8.34 -25.74 -10.32
N ALA A 285 -8.76 -25.62 -9.07
CA ALA A 285 -8.04 -24.87 -8.04
C ALA A 285 -6.59 -25.38 -7.88
N VAL A 286 -5.64 -24.44 -7.89
CA VAL A 286 -4.21 -24.68 -7.70
C VAL A 286 -3.58 -23.58 -6.83
N PHE A 287 -2.37 -23.86 -6.34
CA PHE A 287 -1.46 -22.84 -5.83
C PHE A 287 -0.43 -22.47 -6.89
N VAL A 288 -0.15 -21.17 -7.01
CA VAL A 288 0.89 -20.60 -7.89
C VAL A 288 1.87 -19.76 -7.06
N ALA A 289 3.16 -19.80 -7.40
CA ALA A 289 4.18 -19.04 -6.68
C ALA A 289 4.10 -17.53 -6.97
N ASP A 290 4.19 -16.71 -5.93
CA ASP A 290 4.21 -15.24 -5.99
C ASP A 290 5.39 -14.69 -5.19
N THR A 291 5.71 -13.41 -5.37
CA THR A 291 6.79 -12.73 -4.66
C THR A 291 6.54 -12.72 -3.15
N VAL A 292 7.60 -12.86 -2.35
CA VAL A 292 7.55 -12.63 -0.90
C VAL A 292 7.34 -11.13 -0.70
N LYS A 293 6.11 -10.73 -0.31
CA LYS A 293 5.73 -9.32 -0.19
C LYS A 293 6.61 -8.57 0.84
N SER A 294 6.81 -7.28 0.61
CA SER A 294 7.61 -6.35 1.44
C SER A 294 9.10 -6.68 1.58
N ASN A 295 9.63 -7.62 0.78
CA ASN A 295 10.97 -8.17 0.94
C ASN A 295 11.81 -8.01 -0.34
N PRO A 296 12.52 -6.88 -0.52
CA PRO A 296 13.38 -6.64 -1.69
C PRO A 296 14.52 -7.64 -1.79
N LEU A 297 14.81 -8.08 -3.02
CA LEU A 297 15.89 -8.98 -3.37
C LEU A 297 17.19 -8.60 -2.65
N ALA A 298 17.74 -9.52 -1.85
CA ALA A 298 18.86 -9.24 -0.95
C ALA A 298 20.09 -8.59 -1.64
N LYS A 299 20.33 -8.92 -2.91
CA LYS A 299 21.40 -8.37 -3.76
C LYS A 299 21.30 -6.86 -3.99
N LEU A 300 20.11 -6.26 -3.91
CA LEU A 300 19.92 -4.81 -4.11
C LEU A 300 20.59 -3.96 -3.03
N PHE A 301 20.83 -4.53 -1.84
CA PHE A 301 21.48 -3.86 -0.72
C PHE A 301 23.02 -3.86 -0.80
N SER A 302 23.66 -4.70 -1.62
CA SER A 302 25.13 -4.83 -1.69
C SER A 302 25.77 -3.92 -2.74
N ASN A 303 27.11 -3.78 -2.71
CA ASN A 303 27.87 -3.22 -3.84
C ASN A 303 27.67 -4.10 -5.08
N GLU A 304 27.68 -3.48 -6.26
CA GLU A 304 27.61 -4.22 -7.54
C GLU A 304 28.79 -5.20 -7.68
N GLY A 305 28.50 -6.41 -8.15
CA GLY A 305 29.48 -7.45 -8.40
C GLY A 305 29.56 -7.82 -9.88
N ASN A 306 30.75 -8.20 -10.33
CA ASN A 306 31.04 -8.54 -11.74
C ASN A 306 30.22 -9.72 -12.31
N LEU A 307 29.52 -10.47 -11.45
CA LEU A 307 28.64 -11.59 -11.81
C LEU A 307 27.13 -11.24 -11.75
N ASP A 308 26.78 -9.99 -11.44
CA ASP A 308 25.40 -9.53 -11.52
C ASP A 308 24.96 -9.39 -12.99
N SER A 309 23.76 -9.88 -13.31
CA SER A 309 23.17 -9.71 -14.64
C SER A 309 22.80 -8.25 -14.89
N ASP A 310 22.76 -7.83 -16.16
CA ASP A 310 22.54 -6.41 -16.48
C ASP A 310 21.14 -5.92 -16.06
N SER A 311 20.13 -6.81 -16.09
CA SER A 311 18.82 -6.57 -15.47
C SER A 311 18.89 -6.29 -13.97
N LEU A 312 19.79 -6.96 -13.25
CA LEU A 312 20.01 -6.78 -11.80
C LEU A 312 20.83 -5.51 -11.49
N LYS A 313 21.80 -5.16 -12.33
CA LYS A 313 22.50 -3.87 -12.26
C LYS A 313 21.51 -2.72 -12.46
N ALA A 314 20.67 -2.82 -13.50
CA ALA A 314 19.58 -1.91 -13.74
C ALA A 314 18.64 -1.83 -12.53
N LEU A 315 18.10 -2.97 -12.04
CA LEU A 315 17.22 -3.01 -10.85
C LEU A 315 17.88 -2.38 -9.61
N ARG A 316 19.20 -2.46 -9.47
CA ARG A 316 19.93 -1.78 -8.39
C ARG A 316 20.01 -0.27 -8.59
N GLY A 317 20.26 0.21 -9.81
CA GLY A 317 20.10 1.63 -10.16
C GLY A 317 18.67 2.12 -9.91
N TYR A 318 17.66 1.26 -10.10
CA TYR A 318 16.28 1.53 -9.71
C TYR A 318 16.13 1.67 -8.19
N PHE A 319 16.58 0.66 -7.44
CA PHE A 319 16.47 0.60 -6.00
C PHE A 319 17.21 1.74 -5.30
N VAL A 320 18.45 2.04 -5.70
CA VAL A 320 19.30 3.08 -5.11
C VAL A 320 18.66 4.46 -5.21
N ARG A 321 18.11 4.85 -6.36
CA ARG A 321 17.40 6.13 -6.51
C ARG A 321 16.13 6.19 -5.65
N ASP A 322 15.29 5.15 -5.68
CA ASP A 322 14.06 5.16 -4.88
C ASP A 322 14.35 5.10 -3.37
N PHE A 323 15.55 4.66 -2.98
CA PHE A 323 15.98 4.56 -1.59
C PHE A 323 15.96 5.90 -0.83
N ASP A 324 16.09 7.05 -1.51
CA ASP A 324 15.90 8.35 -0.88
C ASP A 324 14.48 8.49 -0.29
N GLY A 325 13.46 8.08 -1.05
CA GLY A 325 12.07 8.02 -0.59
C GLY A 325 11.81 6.89 0.42
N TYR A 326 12.60 5.80 0.38
CA TYR A 326 12.51 4.75 1.39
C TYR A 326 13.13 5.16 2.72
N VAL A 327 14.21 5.96 2.74
CA VAL A 327 14.75 6.53 3.99
C VAL A 327 13.74 7.47 4.65
N ASP A 328 12.95 8.21 3.87
CA ASP A 328 11.84 9.03 4.39
C ASP A 328 10.73 8.22 5.08
N ASN A 329 10.56 6.93 4.73
CA ASN A 329 9.66 5.98 5.38
C ASN A 329 10.34 5.29 6.58
N LEU A 330 11.65 5.01 6.50
CA LEU A 330 12.43 4.41 7.58
C LEU A 330 12.63 5.39 8.76
N LEU A 331 12.62 6.70 8.48
CA LEU A 331 12.64 7.80 9.44
C LEU A 331 11.23 8.36 9.74
N ALA A 332 10.16 7.64 9.38
CA ALA A 332 8.80 8.07 9.68
C ALA A 332 8.52 8.31 11.19
N PRO A 333 9.09 7.57 12.16
CA PRO A 333 8.98 7.90 13.59
C PRO A 333 9.56 9.27 13.94
N GLU A 334 10.79 9.54 13.52
CA GLU A 334 11.54 10.78 13.80
C GLU A 334 10.97 12.00 13.05
N ARG A 335 10.23 11.76 11.96
CA ARG A 335 9.49 12.79 11.21
C ARG A 335 8.09 13.05 11.75
N ARG A 336 7.62 12.28 12.75
CA ARG A 336 6.32 12.44 13.41
C ARG A 336 6.42 13.09 14.79
N ALA A 337 7.51 12.87 15.51
CA ALA A 337 7.77 13.45 16.83
C ALA A 337 9.27 13.69 17.02
N ASN A 338 9.63 14.68 17.87
CA ASN A 338 11.03 15.03 18.14
C ASN A 338 11.77 13.92 18.92
N ASN A 339 11.06 13.22 19.83
CA ASN A 339 11.60 12.17 20.70
C ASN A 339 10.70 10.91 20.67
N PRO A 340 10.61 10.18 19.54
CA PRO A 340 9.74 9.00 19.43
C PRO A 340 10.22 7.89 20.39
N SER A 341 9.29 7.17 21.03
CA SER A 341 9.69 6.09 21.95
C SER A 341 10.26 4.89 21.20
N SER A 342 10.97 4.01 21.91
CA SER A 342 11.50 2.75 21.36
C SER A 342 10.44 1.92 20.66
N SER A 343 9.20 1.91 21.17
CA SER A 343 8.09 1.17 20.55
C SER A 343 7.55 1.85 19.29
N ASP A 344 7.53 3.18 19.26
CA ASP A 344 7.09 3.98 18.09
C ASP A 344 8.10 3.89 16.95
N ILE A 345 9.38 3.74 17.29
CA ILE A 345 10.45 3.37 16.38
C ILE A 345 10.22 1.94 15.86
N ILE A 346 10.18 0.94 16.75
CA ILE A 346 10.11 -0.49 16.38
C ILE A 346 8.86 -0.83 15.55
N ASN A 347 7.70 -0.24 15.85
CA ASN A 347 6.44 -0.52 15.15
C ASN A 347 6.15 0.44 13.99
N GLY A 348 6.84 1.58 13.91
CA GLY A 348 6.42 2.73 13.10
C GLY A 348 7.29 3.09 11.90
N PHE A 349 8.35 2.34 11.61
CA PHE A 349 9.05 2.43 10.34
C PHE A 349 8.56 1.35 9.35
N SER A 350 8.69 1.64 8.07
CA SER A 350 8.54 0.68 6.96
C SER A 350 9.49 1.09 5.84
N LEU A 351 9.85 0.17 4.96
CA LEU A 351 10.64 0.51 3.76
C LEU A 351 9.72 1.05 2.64
N GLY A 352 8.52 0.48 2.49
CA GLY A 352 7.51 0.95 1.53
C GLY A 352 7.86 0.72 0.06
N THR A 353 8.55 -0.38 -0.26
CA THR A 353 8.99 -0.72 -1.62
C THR A 353 7.85 -1.17 -2.53
N ASP A 354 8.05 -1.00 -3.83
CA ASP A 354 7.21 -1.63 -4.86
C ASP A 354 7.56 -3.13 -4.97
N ASN A 355 6.57 -3.96 -5.33
CA ASN A 355 6.75 -5.42 -5.40
C ASN A 355 7.72 -5.84 -6.50
N HIS A 356 7.98 -5.00 -7.53
CA HIS A 356 8.94 -5.34 -8.58
C HIS A 356 10.40 -5.50 -8.09
N TYR A 357 10.70 -5.09 -6.85
CA TYR A 357 11.98 -5.36 -6.19
C TYR A 357 12.02 -6.69 -5.43
N ASN A 358 10.88 -7.33 -5.17
CA ASN A 358 10.78 -8.45 -4.22
C ASN A 358 11.27 -9.79 -4.77
N GLU A 359 11.83 -10.64 -3.90
CA GLU A 359 12.28 -11.99 -4.23
C GLU A 359 11.16 -13.05 -4.14
N PHE A 360 11.14 -14.06 -5.03
CA PHE A 360 10.18 -15.19 -4.99
C PHE A 360 10.49 -16.24 -3.91
N GLN A 361 11.72 -16.23 -3.40
CA GLN A 361 12.13 -16.96 -2.22
C GLN A 361 12.92 -15.99 -1.34
N SER A 362 12.76 -16.05 -0.02
CA SER A 362 13.72 -15.44 0.90
C SER A 362 14.50 -16.54 1.57
N ASP A 363 15.83 -16.48 1.50
CA ASP A 363 16.72 -17.44 2.13
C ASP A 363 17.72 -16.76 3.07
N SER A 364 18.52 -17.57 3.76
CA SER A 364 19.47 -17.11 4.76
C SER A 364 20.57 -18.15 4.96
N LYS A 365 21.54 -18.19 4.04
CA LYS A 365 22.78 -18.95 4.27
C LYS A 365 23.82 -18.10 5.02
N THR A 366 24.88 -18.76 5.47
CA THR A 366 26.00 -18.08 6.13
C THR A 366 26.75 -17.16 5.16
N THR A 367 27.10 -15.96 5.64
CA THR A 367 27.92 -14.88 5.04
C THR A 367 27.62 -14.37 3.62
N LYS A 368 26.99 -15.11 2.71
CA LYS A 368 26.75 -14.71 1.31
C LYS A 368 25.43 -13.96 1.12
N ASP A 369 24.34 -14.47 1.71
CA ASP A 369 23.05 -13.75 1.80
C ASP A 369 23.01 -12.82 3.02
N ASN A 370 24.12 -12.73 3.75
CA ASN A 370 24.27 -11.93 4.96
C ASN A 370 24.41 -10.44 4.62
N THR A 371 23.28 -9.81 4.32
CA THR A 371 23.19 -8.37 4.10
C THR A 371 23.63 -7.55 5.32
N ALA A 372 23.88 -8.11 6.51
CA ALA A 372 24.44 -7.36 7.64
C ALA A 372 25.71 -6.57 7.24
N ASN A 373 26.59 -7.19 6.45
CA ASN A 373 27.84 -6.57 5.94
C ASN A 373 27.67 -5.76 4.64
N ALA A 374 26.43 -5.51 4.19
CA ALA A 374 26.14 -4.81 2.95
C ALA A 374 26.91 -3.48 2.80
N GLU A 375 27.80 -3.44 1.80
CA GLU A 375 28.74 -2.33 1.67
C GLU A 375 28.26 -1.14 0.82
N ASN A 376 27.09 -1.24 0.18
CA ASN A 376 26.62 -0.28 -0.83
C ASN A 376 26.85 1.18 -0.42
N LYS A 377 27.77 1.83 -1.13
CA LYS A 377 28.28 3.16 -0.80
C LYS A 377 27.23 4.24 -1.08
N ASP A 378 26.41 4.05 -2.10
CA ASP A 378 25.37 4.99 -2.52
C ASP A 378 24.21 4.99 -1.53
N LEU A 379 23.73 3.81 -1.09
CA LEU A 379 22.73 3.71 -0.03
C LEU A 379 23.20 4.37 1.27
N LYS A 380 24.47 4.17 1.66
CA LYS A 380 25.07 4.83 2.83
C LYS A 380 25.17 6.35 2.64
N SER A 381 25.51 6.81 1.43
CA SER A 381 25.58 8.23 1.07
C SER A 381 24.21 8.92 1.17
N ILE A 382 23.17 8.29 0.59
CA ILE A 382 21.77 8.75 0.66
C ILE A 382 21.31 8.86 2.12
N ILE A 383 21.53 7.82 2.92
CA ILE A 383 21.17 7.85 4.35
C ILE A 383 21.91 8.99 5.07
N ASN A 384 23.23 9.10 4.92
CA ASN A 384 24.00 10.14 5.59
C ASN A 384 23.54 11.56 5.17
N LYS A 385 23.19 11.76 3.90
CA LYS A 385 22.62 13.03 3.40
C LYS A 385 21.27 13.34 4.05
N LYS A 386 20.37 12.35 4.17
CA LYS A 386 19.07 12.50 4.87
C LYS A 386 19.24 12.81 6.35
N LEU A 387 20.13 12.11 7.05
CA LEU A 387 20.39 12.34 8.47
C LEU A 387 20.95 13.75 8.72
N ALA A 388 21.88 14.22 7.87
CA ALA A 388 22.38 15.58 7.93
C ALA A 388 21.28 16.63 7.64
N ALA A 389 20.45 16.41 6.61
CA ALA A 389 19.35 17.31 6.26
C ALA A 389 18.24 17.39 7.33
N LEU A 390 18.16 16.40 8.23
CA LEU A 390 17.22 16.36 9.36
C LEU A 390 17.89 16.68 10.72
N ASN A 391 19.18 17.08 10.72
CA ASN A 391 19.99 17.33 11.93
C ASN A 391 20.08 16.14 12.92
N LEU A 392 19.88 14.91 12.45
CA LEU A 392 19.87 13.68 13.26
C LEU A 392 21.31 13.16 13.52
N SER A 393 22.11 13.93 14.25
CA SER A 393 23.54 13.66 14.47
C SER A 393 23.87 12.39 15.27
N ASP A 394 22.99 11.97 16.20
CA ASP A 394 23.16 10.72 16.97
C ASP A 394 22.87 9.44 16.14
N TYR A 395 22.26 9.61 14.96
CA TYR A 395 21.97 8.53 14.03
C TYR A 395 23.12 8.30 13.05
N ASN A 396 23.18 7.10 12.46
CA ASN A 396 24.14 6.81 11.40
C ASN A 396 23.59 5.80 10.38
N ALA A 397 24.25 5.68 9.23
CA ALA A 397 23.83 4.77 8.16
C ALA A 397 23.62 3.32 8.60
N LYS A 398 24.37 2.81 9.59
CA LYS A 398 24.18 1.43 10.07
C LYS A 398 22.82 1.25 10.77
N MET A 399 22.37 2.23 11.56
CA MET A 399 21.07 2.19 12.23
C MET A 399 19.91 2.11 11.23
N ILE A 400 19.87 3.04 10.26
CA ILE A 400 18.79 3.10 9.27
C ILE A 400 18.85 1.90 8.31
N MET A 401 20.05 1.42 7.97
CA MET A 401 20.21 0.21 7.18
C MET A 401 19.76 -1.05 7.95
N ASN A 402 19.87 -1.08 9.28
CA ASN A 402 19.29 -2.15 10.10
C ASN A 402 17.75 -2.10 10.12
N ARG A 403 17.15 -0.90 10.07
CA ARG A 403 15.69 -0.75 9.85
C ARG A 403 15.27 -1.27 8.48
N ALA A 404 15.99 -0.89 7.42
CA ALA A 404 15.72 -1.37 6.07
C ALA A 404 15.77 -2.90 5.96
N LYS A 405 16.80 -3.51 6.55
CA LYS A 405 16.94 -4.97 6.64
C LYS A 405 15.85 -5.60 7.50
N ALA A 406 15.42 -4.95 8.58
CA ALA A 406 14.33 -5.44 9.41
C ALA A 406 12.96 -5.51 8.69
N MET A 407 12.85 -5.08 7.43
CA MET A 407 11.70 -5.38 6.58
C MET A 407 11.85 -6.69 5.79
N SER A 408 13.08 -7.21 5.62
CA SER A 408 13.33 -8.54 5.06
C SER A 408 13.14 -9.62 6.12
N CYS A 409 12.71 -10.81 5.69
CA CYS A 409 12.49 -11.93 6.61
C CYS A 409 13.81 -12.38 7.27
N SER A 410 14.93 -12.31 6.54
CA SER A 410 16.28 -12.55 7.06
C SER A 410 16.76 -11.46 8.05
N GLY A 411 16.33 -10.21 7.88
CA GLY A 411 16.70 -9.13 8.80
C GLY A 411 15.90 -9.14 10.10
N CYS A 412 14.57 -9.33 10.06
CA CYS A 412 13.75 -9.49 11.27
C CYS A 412 14.32 -10.51 12.27
N HIS A 413 14.96 -11.58 11.76
CA HIS A 413 15.28 -12.79 12.52
C HIS A 413 16.77 -13.10 12.71
N ARG A 414 17.63 -12.62 11.80
CA ARG A 414 19.08 -12.89 11.85
C ARG A 414 19.91 -11.61 11.73
N ASN A 415 19.69 -10.80 10.69
CA ASN A 415 20.62 -9.71 10.36
C ASN A 415 20.42 -8.45 11.22
N SER A 416 19.21 -8.23 11.75
CA SER A 416 18.89 -7.13 12.68
C SER A 416 18.56 -7.62 14.10
N ASN A 417 18.65 -8.91 14.42
CA ASN A 417 18.32 -9.46 15.75
C ASN A 417 19.28 -8.89 16.83
N ASP A 418 18.75 -8.15 17.83
CA ASP A 418 19.50 -7.31 18.79
C ASP A 418 20.39 -6.22 18.16
N ALA A 419 20.16 -5.85 16.90
CA ALA A 419 20.94 -4.81 16.23
C ALA A 419 20.39 -3.41 16.58
N ARG A 420 21.29 -2.46 16.84
CA ARG A 420 20.93 -1.05 17.09
C ARG A 420 20.31 -0.41 15.85
N ILE A 421 19.11 0.15 16.01
CA ILE A 421 18.26 0.77 14.96
C ILE A 421 17.99 2.25 15.20
N ALA A 422 18.33 2.77 16.38
CA ALA A 422 18.27 4.20 16.73
C ALA A 422 19.30 4.50 17.85
N PRO A 423 19.46 5.75 18.29
CA PRO A 423 20.06 6.07 19.57
C PRO A 423 19.37 5.27 20.69
N ASN A 424 20.15 4.45 21.41
CA ASN A 424 19.72 3.61 22.54
C ASN A 424 18.56 2.61 22.27
N VAL A 425 18.15 2.40 21.02
CA VAL A 425 17.13 1.40 20.64
C VAL A 425 17.75 0.27 19.82
N ASN A 426 17.65 -0.96 20.33
CA ASN A 426 17.89 -2.19 19.59
C ASN A 426 16.57 -2.74 19.04
N TRP A 427 16.65 -3.41 17.90
CA TRP A 427 15.56 -4.24 17.38
C TRP A 427 15.33 -5.45 18.32
N PRO A 428 14.07 -5.84 18.59
CA PRO A 428 13.76 -6.82 19.62
C PRO A 428 14.31 -8.22 19.31
N LYS A 429 14.59 -8.98 20.38
CA LYS A 429 15.14 -10.34 20.28
C LYS A 429 14.10 -11.33 19.76
N SER A 430 14.37 -11.85 18.56
CA SER A 430 13.55 -12.87 17.90
C SER A 430 14.12 -14.27 18.13
N LYS A 431 13.23 -15.26 18.23
CA LYS A 431 13.54 -16.65 18.63
C LYS A 431 14.02 -17.45 17.42
N TYR A 432 15.17 -17.07 16.86
CA TYR A 432 15.57 -17.38 15.47
C TYR A 432 14.44 -16.98 14.50
N PHE A 433 14.21 -17.71 13.41
CA PHE A 433 13.24 -17.39 12.35
C PHE A 433 11.75 -17.53 12.73
N VAL A 434 11.33 -17.23 13.99
CA VAL A 434 9.97 -17.53 14.45
C VAL A 434 9.30 -16.44 15.27
N HIS A 435 7.96 -16.50 15.31
CA HIS A 435 7.15 -15.99 16.41
C HIS A 435 6.34 -17.04 17.19
N VAL A 436 6.16 -18.24 16.67
CA VAL A 436 5.53 -19.41 17.33
C VAL A 436 6.20 -20.69 16.85
N ASP A 437 5.97 -21.83 17.49
CA ASP A 437 6.63 -23.12 17.20
C ASP A 437 5.69 -24.33 17.20
N GLU A 438 6.23 -25.54 17.02
CA GLU A 438 5.47 -26.79 17.01
C GLU A 438 4.82 -27.10 18.38
N GLN A 439 5.23 -26.43 19.46
CA GLN A 439 4.61 -26.51 20.78
C GLN A 439 3.61 -25.37 21.01
N GLY A 440 3.53 -24.41 20.11
CA GLY A 440 2.70 -23.20 20.24
C GLY A 440 3.30 -22.12 21.15
N ALA A 441 4.57 -22.20 21.57
CA ALA A 441 5.17 -21.20 22.46
C ALA A 441 5.65 -19.96 21.67
N LEU A 442 5.39 -18.77 22.21
CA LEU A 442 5.56 -17.49 21.50
C LEU A 442 6.96 -16.87 21.70
N SER A 443 7.46 -16.13 20.69
CA SER A 443 8.74 -15.40 20.78
C SER A 443 8.63 -14.10 21.59
N LEU A 444 9.72 -13.68 22.25
CA LEU A 444 9.78 -12.43 23.00
C LEU A 444 9.47 -11.19 22.16
N ALA A 445 10.06 -11.02 20.97
CA ALA A 445 9.71 -9.92 20.06
C ALA A 445 8.18 -9.81 19.78
N LEU A 446 7.49 -10.94 19.63
CA LEU A 446 6.03 -10.97 19.47
C LEU A 446 5.32 -10.54 20.77
N THR A 447 5.67 -11.10 21.92
CA THR A 447 4.95 -10.89 23.20
C THR A 447 5.29 -9.57 23.89
N GLU A 448 6.42 -8.94 23.55
CA GLU A 448 6.95 -7.75 24.24
C GLU A 448 6.91 -6.49 23.39
N GLN A 449 6.74 -6.59 22.06
CA GLN A 449 6.57 -5.42 21.18
C GLN A 449 5.27 -5.51 20.36
N PHE A 450 5.09 -6.57 19.57
CA PHE A 450 4.05 -6.58 18.52
C PHE A 450 2.64 -6.88 19.02
N LEU A 451 2.47 -7.78 20.00
CA LEU A 451 1.16 -7.98 20.64
C LEU A 451 0.72 -6.78 21.50
N PRO A 452 1.59 -6.15 22.32
CA PRO A 452 1.28 -4.86 22.94
C PRO A 452 0.81 -3.80 21.93
N ALA A 453 1.51 -3.65 20.81
CA ALA A 453 1.16 -2.65 19.82
C ALA A 453 -0.22 -2.90 19.19
N ARG A 454 -0.54 -4.17 18.87
CA ARG A 454 -1.89 -4.54 18.38
C ARG A 454 -2.97 -4.35 19.43
N ALA A 455 -2.70 -4.68 20.68
CA ALA A 455 -3.66 -4.51 21.76
C ALA A 455 -4.06 -3.04 21.93
N ALA A 456 -3.08 -2.12 21.85
CA ALA A 456 -3.32 -0.69 21.92
C ALA A 456 -4.12 -0.17 20.72
N LEU A 457 -3.73 -0.54 19.48
CA LEU A 457 -4.48 -0.22 18.26
C LEU A 457 -5.93 -0.73 18.31
N LEU A 458 -6.14 -1.96 18.77
CA LEU A 458 -7.45 -2.59 18.78
C LEU A 458 -8.36 -1.94 19.85
N ALA A 459 -7.80 -1.57 21.00
CA ALA A 459 -8.48 -0.79 22.03
C ALA A 459 -8.86 0.62 21.55
N ASP A 460 -7.91 1.33 20.92
CA ASP A 460 -8.11 2.66 20.33
C ASP A 460 -9.18 2.65 19.22
N TYR A 461 -9.16 1.62 18.38
CA TYR A 461 -10.13 1.42 17.32
C TYR A 461 -11.56 1.22 17.87
N TRP A 462 -11.73 0.46 18.95
CA TRP A 462 -13.03 0.38 19.62
C TRP A 462 -13.43 1.74 20.22
N GLN A 463 -12.58 2.35 21.04
CA GLN A 463 -12.86 3.62 21.72
C GLN A 463 -13.24 4.73 20.74
N LYS A 464 -12.47 4.95 19.68
CA LYS A 464 -12.76 5.99 18.68
C LYS A 464 -14.03 5.75 17.89
N ILE A 465 -14.49 4.49 17.76
CA ILE A 465 -15.73 4.17 17.05
C ILE A 465 -16.95 4.16 17.97
N SER A 466 -16.77 3.94 19.29
CA SER A 466 -17.83 4.08 20.30
C SER A 466 -18.00 5.50 20.84
N GLU A 467 -16.95 6.32 20.85
CA GLU A 467 -16.94 7.63 21.53
C GLU A 467 -16.73 8.84 20.61
N ARG A 468 -16.46 8.65 19.31
CA ARG A 468 -16.33 9.76 18.35
C ARG A 468 -17.04 9.54 17.01
N SER A 469 -17.29 10.67 16.37
CA SER A 469 -17.76 10.82 14.99
C SER A 469 -17.01 9.91 14.02
N ALA A 470 -17.68 9.48 12.94
CA ALA A 470 -16.96 9.00 11.77
C ALA A 470 -16.17 10.15 11.13
N GLU A 471 -15.38 9.86 10.09
CA GLU A 471 -15.27 10.84 9.01
C GLU A 471 -16.70 11.10 8.50
N LYS A 472 -17.36 12.18 8.96
CA LYS A 472 -18.75 12.53 8.56
C LYS A 472 -18.85 12.76 7.05
N TRP A 473 -17.71 12.98 6.38
CA TRP A 473 -17.60 13.23 4.94
C TRP A 473 -16.39 12.51 4.31
N ARG A 474 -16.65 11.48 3.50
CA ARG A 474 -15.65 10.85 2.61
C ARG A 474 -15.93 11.30 1.17
N PHE A 475 -15.17 12.29 0.70
CA PHE A 475 -15.31 12.84 -0.66
C PHE A 475 -14.83 11.85 -1.74
N ALA A 476 -15.06 12.19 -3.01
CA ALA A 476 -14.56 11.43 -4.16
C ALA A 476 -13.06 11.10 -4.07
N GLU A 477 -12.67 9.93 -4.60
CA GLU A 477 -11.31 9.37 -4.48
C GLU A 477 -10.21 10.26 -5.09
N VAL A 478 -10.58 11.15 -6.03
CA VAL A 478 -9.72 12.18 -6.63
C VAL A 478 -10.45 13.52 -6.62
N ASP A 479 -9.89 14.49 -5.90
CA ASP A 479 -10.26 15.91 -5.95
C ASP A 479 -9.29 16.69 -6.85
N TYR A 480 -9.61 17.94 -7.19
CA TYR A 480 -8.79 18.73 -8.12
C TYR A 480 -7.35 18.93 -7.60
N SER A 481 -7.17 19.09 -6.28
CA SER A 481 -5.83 19.24 -5.70
C SER A 481 -5.04 17.93 -5.73
N SER A 482 -5.65 16.79 -5.39
CA SER A 482 -4.93 15.51 -5.47
C SER A 482 -4.58 15.12 -6.91
N ALA A 483 -5.46 15.37 -7.89
CA ALA A 483 -5.22 15.10 -9.31
C ALA A 483 -3.89 15.70 -9.79
N ILE A 484 -3.67 17.00 -9.55
CA ILE A 484 -2.44 17.69 -10.01
C ILE A 484 -1.22 17.39 -9.12
N ASN A 485 -1.39 17.27 -7.79
CA ASN A 485 -0.27 17.20 -6.85
C ASN A 485 0.27 15.78 -6.55
N ASN A 486 -0.58 14.75 -6.59
CA ASN A 486 -0.22 13.43 -6.06
C ASN A 486 0.28 12.45 -7.13
N PHE A 487 -0.18 12.58 -8.38
CA PHE A 487 0.05 11.57 -9.43
C PHE A 487 1.23 11.87 -10.38
N GLY A 488 1.88 13.04 -10.24
CA GLY A 488 3.02 13.45 -11.09
C GLY A 488 2.61 14.06 -12.44
N GLY A 489 1.34 14.47 -12.55
CA GLY A 489 0.71 15.04 -13.74
C GLY A 489 -0.79 14.78 -13.66
N PHE A 490 -1.61 15.76 -14.07
CA PHE A 490 -3.06 15.75 -13.81
C PHE A 490 -3.78 14.50 -14.35
N TYR A 491 -3.41 14.06 -15.56
CA TYR A 491 -3.99 12.88 -16.23
C TYR A 491 -3.40 11.54 -15.76
N ASN A 492 -2.46 11.52 -14.80
CA ASN A 492 -1.96 10.28 -14.19
C ASN A 492 -2.83 9.79 -13.01
N ALA A 493 -3.87 10.54 -12.63
CA ALA A 493 -4.88 10.10 -11.67
C ALA A 493 -5.69 8.92 -12.22
N SER A 494 -6.20 8.01 -11.36
CA SER A 494 -7.06 6.93 -11.85
C SER A 494 -8.45 7.40 -12.29
N ASN A 495 -8.83 8.60 -11.89
CA ASN A 495 -10.14 9.19 -12.12
C ASN A 495 -9.99 10.68 -12.37
N HIS A 496 -10.79 11.23 -13.28
CA HIS A 496 -10.84 12.67 -13.49
C HIS A 496 -11.65 13.33 -12.36
N PRO A 497 -11.16 14.39 -11.70
CA PRO A 497 -11.95 15.12 -10.71
C PRO A 497 -13.15 15.80 -11.38
N ASN A 498 -14.29 15.81 -10.70
CA ASN A 498 -15.46 16.60 -11.12
C ASN A 498 -15.09 18.09 -11.16
N TRP A 499 -15.59 18.83 -12.17
CA TRP A 499 -15.12 20.19 -12.42
C TRP A 499 -15.68 21.20 -11.41
N ASN A 500 -16.93 21.03 -10.99
CA ASN A 500 -17.78 22.07 -10.39
C ASN A 500 -18.73 21.55 -9.29
N THR A 501 -18.63 20.27 -8.91
CA THR A 501 -19.46 19.66 -7.87
C THR A 501 -18.61 18.91 -6.87
N PHE A 502 -18.90 19.12 -5.59
CA PHE A 502 -18.48 18.21 -4.53
C PHE A 502 -19.52 17.11 -4.35
N ALA A 503 -19.07 15.88 -4.17
CA ALA A 503 -19.88 14.78 -3.68
C ALA A 503 -19.12 14.04 -2.58
N ALA A 504 -19.83 13.73 -1.48
CA ALA A 504 -19.27 13.10 -0.30
C ALA A 504 -20.21 12.07 0.31
N LEU A 505 -19.64 10.96 0.77
CA LEU A 505 -20.33 9.93 1.53
C LEU A 505 -20.44 10.36 2.99
N GLN A 506 -21.63 10.23 3.54
CA GLN A 506 -21.90 10.44 4.95
C GLN A 506 -21.46 9.24 5.82
N ALA A 507 -21.58 9.41 7.13
CA ALA A 507 -21.23 8.41 8.15
C ALA A 507 -22.07 7.12 8.09
N ASP A 508 -23.32 7.24 7.61
CA ASP A 508 -24.25 6.15 7.34
C ASP A 508 -24.04 5.48 5.96
N GLY A 509 -23.24 6.10 5.09
CA GLY A 509 -23.02 5.69 3.71
C GLY A 509 -24.06 6.21 2.71
N SER A 510 -24.91 7.18 3.06
CA SER A 510 -25.65 7.99 2.08
C SER A 510 -24.70 8.97 1.37
N ILE A 511 -25.16 9.62 0.29
CA ILE A 511 -24.38 10.63 -0.45
C ILE A 511 -25.01 12.01 -0.24
N THR A 512 -24.18 13.05 -0.13
CA THR A 512 -24.56 14.45 -0.35
C THR A 512 -23.69 15.04 -1.45
N ALA A 513 -24.29 15.82 -2.35
CA ALA A 513 -23.57 16.56 -3.38
C ALA A 513 -24.07 18.01 -3.47
N TRP A 514 -23.20 18.91 -3.91
CA TRP A 514 -23.54 20.33 -4.15
C TRP A 514 -22.56 20.99 -5.12
N GLY A 515 -23.04 21.99 -5.85
CA GLY A 515 -22.31 22.66 -6.93
C GLY A 515 -23.15 22.68 -8.22
N GLY A 516 -22.55 22.33 -9.36
CA GLY A 516 -23.24 22.26 -10.64
C GLY A 516 -24.29 21.14 -10.71
N SER A 517 -25.57 21.50 -10.81
CA SER A 517 -26.69 20.56 -10.97
C SER A 517 -26.49 19.63 -12.18
N SER A 518 -26.18 20.20 -13.35
CA SER A 518 -25.80 19.50 -14.59
C SER A 518 -24.49 18.71 -14.52
N SER A 519 -23.93 18.53 -13.33
CA SER A 519 -22.67 17.86 -13.07
C SER A 519 -22.73 17.02 -11.78
N GLY A 520 -23.92 16.53 -11.44
CA GLY A 520 -24.20 15.65 -10.29
C GLY A 520 -24.38 16.38 -8.95
N GLY A 521 -24.55 17.72 -8.97
CA GLY A 521 -24.82 18.53 -7.77
C GLY A 521 -26.28 18.52 -7.32
N THR A 522 -27.15 17.89 -8.09
CA THR A 522 -28.54 17.53 -7.79
C THR A 522 -28.76 16.05 -8.13
N ASP A 523 -29.97 15.54 -7.91
CA ASP A 523 -30.40 14.22 -8.39
C ASP A 523 -29.52 13.06 -7.87
N VAL A 524 -29.08 13.22 -6.63
CA VAL A 524 -28.22 12.28 -5.89
C VAL A 524 -28.99 10.98 -5.61
N PRO A 525 -28.38 9.79 -5.79
CA PRO A 525 -29.03 8.51 -5.55
C PRO A 525 -29.64 8.37 -4.15
N SER A 526 -30.90 7.97 -4.07
CA SER A 526 -31.60 7.71 -2.81
C SER A 526 -31.22 6.34 -2.24
N GLY A 527 -30.41 6.34 -1.18
CA GLY A 527 -29.99 5.13 -0.49
C GLY A 527 -28.88 5.40 0.53
N SER A 528 -28.43 4.33 1.18
CA SER A 528 -27.23 4.33 2.01
C SER A 528 -26.47 3.02 1.83
N GLY A 529 -25.19 3.02 2.17
CA GLY A 529 -24.27 1.89 1.98
C GLY A 529 -23.26 2.06 0.84
N TYR A 530 -23.15 3.25 0.28
CA TYR A 530 -22.16 3.60 -0.74
C TYR A 530 -20.74 3.71 -0.15
N THR A 531 -19.74 3.24 -0.90
CA THR A 531 -18.40 2.92 -0.34
C THR A 531 -17.29 3.88 -0.74
N LYS A 532 -17.30 4.27 -2.02
CA LYS A 532 -16.34 5.16 -2.69
C LYS A 532 -17.09 5.93 -3.76
N ILE A 533 -16.81 7.23 -3.87
CA ILE A 533 -17.28 8.05 -4.99
C ILE A 533 -16.15 8.20 -6.00
N TYR A 534 -16.46 7.94 -7.26
CA TYR A 534 -15.62 8.18 -8.43
C TYR A 534 -16.30 9.22 -9.31
N SER A 535 -15.55 9.95 -10.13
CA SER A 535 -16.09 11.01 -10.98
C SER A 535 -15.55 10.96 -12.41
N THR A 536 -16.33 11.43 -13.37
CA THR A 536 -15.82 12.07 -14.60
C THR A 536 -15.72 13.58 -14.36
N GLY A 537 -15.62 14.39 -15.40
CA GLY A 537 -15.76 15.84 -15.27
C GLY A 537 -17.18 16.30 -14.90
N TYR A 538 -18.20 15.52 -15.24
CA TYR A 538 -19.62 15.91 -15.24
C TYR A 538 -20.59 14.87 -14.64
N ALA A 539 -20.08 13.72 -14.16
CA ALA A 539 -20.87 12.69 -13.53
C ALA A 539 -20.11 12.04 -12.37
N PHE A 540 -20.83 11.29 -11.54
CA PHE A 540 -20.29 10.46 -10.47
C PHE A 540 -20.76 9.02 -10.60
N ALA A 541 -19.97 8.10 -10.04
CA ALA A 541 -20.32 6.70 -9.88
C ALA A 541 -19.84 6.18 -8.52
N THR A 542 -20.53 5.17 -7.98
CA THR A 542 -20.21 4.49 -6.72
C THR A 542 -20.27 2.99 -6.92
N ILE A 543 -19.39 2.25 -6.21
CA ILE A 543 -19.49 0.79 -6.10
C ILE A 543 -20.28 0.46 -4.82
N GLU A 544 -21.30 -0.38 -4.97
CA GLU A 544 -22.16 -0.83 -3.88
C GLU A 544 -21.61 -2.07 -3.17
N ALA A 545 -22.24 -2.48 -2.06
CA ALA A 545 -21.78 -3.59 -1.24
C ALA A 545 -21.82 -4.95 -1.96
N ASP A 546 -22.73 -5.14 -2.93
CA ASP A 546 -22.82 -6.31 -3.81
C ASP A 546 -21.86 -6.24 -5.02
N ARG A 547 -21.08 -5.15 -5.13
CA ARG A 547 -20.21 -4.80 -6.26
C ARG A 547 -20.95 -4.48 -7.57
N SER A 548 -22.21 -4.06 -7.52
CA SER A 548 -22.87 -3.32 -8.60
C SER A 548 -22.39 -1.86 -8.64
N ILE A 549 -22.90 -1.08 -9.59
CA ILE A 549 -22.58 0.34 -9.78
C ILE A 549 -23.87 1.16 -9.84
N THR A 550 -23.88 2.27 -9.12
CA THR A 550 -24.87 3.35 -9.26
C THR A 550 -24.14 4.61 -9.72
N ALA A 551 -24.78 5.42 -10.59
CA ALA A 551 -24.19 6.63 -11.17
C ALA A 551 -25.25 7.74 -11.35
N TRP A 552 -24.80 9.00 -11.38
CA TRP A 552 -25.65 10.19 -11.54
C TRP A 552 -24.85 11.38 -12.12
N GLY A 553 -25.55 12.42 -12.59
CA GLY A 553 -24.97 13.58 -13.27
C GLY A 553 -25.37 13.63 -14.76
N ASP A 554 -24.54 14.21 -15.64
CA ASP A 554 -24.87 14.24 -17.07
C ASP A 554 -24.86 12.82 -17.65
N LEU A 555 -26.03 12.40 -18.14
CA LEU A 555 -26.28 11.07 -18.69
C LEU A 555 -25.31 10.70 -19.83
N ARG A 556 -24.85 11.70 -20.60
CA ARG A 556 -23.90 11.52 -21.71
C ARG A 556 -22.47 11.28 -21.22
N TYR A 557 -22.13 11.74 -20.02
CA TYR A 557 -20.76 11.77 -19.49
C TYR A 557 -20.56 10.81 -18.31
N GLY A 558 -21.35 9.74 -18.26
CA GLY A 558 -21.26 8.66 -17.27
C GLY A 558 -22.38 8.62 -16.23
N GLY A 559 -23.37 9.53 -16.30
CA GLY A 559 -24.46 9.64 -15.32
C GLY A 559 -25.52 8.52 -15.34
N THR A 560 -25.38 7.50 -16.20
CA THR A 560 -26.22 6.29 -16.24
C THR A 560 -25.33 5.08 -15.99
N ALA A 561 -25.63 4.26 -14.99
CA ALA A 561 -24.79 3.12 -14.61
C ALA A 561 -24.84 1.95 -15.61
N PRO A 562 -23.75 1.15 -15.73
CA PRO A 562 -23.75 -0.11 -16.47
C PRO A 562 -24.49 -1.20 -15.66
N SER A 563 -24.93 -2.26 -16.33
CA SER A 563 -25.55 -3.41 -15.67
C SER A 563 -24.54 -4.39 -15.06
N GLY A 564 -25.05 -5.28 -14.19
CA GLY A 564 -24.28 -6.35 -13.56
C GLY A 564 -23.46 -5.91 -12.35
N SER A 565 -22.62 -6.83 -11.85
CA SER A 565 -21.83 -6.65 -10.63
C SER A 565 -20.46 -7.34 -10.73
N GLY A 566 -19.75 -7.40 -9.60
CA GLY A 566 -18.40 -7.96 -9.48
C GLY A 566 -17.25 -6.95 -9.62
N TYR A 567 -17.58 -5.66 -9.80
CA TYR A 567 -16.61 -4.59 -9.98
C TYR A 567 -15.81 -4.30 -8.69
N ILE A 568 -14.50 -4.14 -8.81
CA ILE A 568 -13.59 -3.87 -7.68
C ILE A 568 -12.97 -2.47 -7.71
N LYS A 569 -13.00 -1.79 -8.88
CA LYS A 569 -12.52 -0.41 -9.04
C LYS A 569 -13.11 0.24 -10.29
N ILE A 570 -13.37 1.55 -10.22
CA ILE A 570 -13.75 2.39 -11.37
C ILE A 570 -12.58 3.34 -11.72
N TYR A 571 -12.39 3.57 -13.02
CA TYR A 571 -11.45 4.52 -13.63
C TYR A 571 -12.23 5.48 -14.54
N SER A 572 -11.67 6.63 -14.91
CA SER A 572 -12.35 7.58 -15.82
C SER A 572 -11.43 8.44 -16.68
N THR A 573 -11.94 8.83 -17.85
CA THR A 573 -11.49 9.96 -18.67
C THR A 573 -12.22 11.25 -18.21
N SER A 574 -12.16 12.36 -18.96
CA SER A 574 -13.02 13.52 -18.64
C SER A 574 -14.50 13.21 -18.78
N ASP A 575 -14.89 12.27 -19.64
CA ASP A 575 -16.26 12.18 -20.17
C ASP A 575 -16.80 10.73 -20.21
N ALA A 576 -16.03 9.74 -19.76
CA ALA A 576 -16.43 8.34 -19.66
C ALA A 576 -15.80 7.60 -18.47
N PHE A 577 -16.38 6.46 -18.09
CA PHE A 577 -15.92 5.56 -17.03
C PHE A 577 -15.54 4.18 -17.59
N ALA A 578 -14.65 3.48 -16.87
CA ALA A 578 -14.34 2.07 -17.07
C ALA A 578 -14.18 1.36 -15.71
N ALA A 579 -14.97 0.32 -15.46
CA ALA A 579 -14.90 -0.51 -14.27
C ALA A 579 -14.10 -1.79 -14.53
N LEU A 580 -13.34 -2.23 -13.52
CA LEU A 580 -12.50 -3.42 -13.54
C LEU A 580 -13.00 -4.45 -12.53
N LYS A 581 -13.08 -5.72 -12.92
CA LYS A 581 -13.47 -6.86 -12.06
C LYS A 581 -12.25 -7.64 -11.55
N ALA A 582 -12.48 -8.60 -10.65
CA ALA A 582 -11.42 -9.34 -9.96
C ALA A 582 -10.67 -10.36 -10.86
N ASP A 583 -11.29 -10.81 -11.95
CA ASP A 583 -10.68 -11.59 -13.03
C ASP A 583 -9.91 -10.72 -14.05
N GLY A 584 -9.96 -9.39 -13.89
CA GLY A 584 -9.39 -8.43 -14.81
C GLY A 584 -10.22 -8.20 -16.08
N SER A 585 -11.51 -8.56 -16.10
CA SER A 585 -12.44 -8.11 -17.15
C SER A 585 -12.89 -6.66 -16.92
N ILE A 586 -13.27 -5.97 -18.01
CA ILE A 586 -13.58 -4.53 -18.04
C ILE A 586 -15.04 -4.30 -18.48
N THR A 587 -15.64 -3.20 -18.03
CA THR A 587 -16.94 -2.70 -18.54
C THR A 587 -16.96 -1.18 -18.50
N GLU A 588 -17.31 -0.56 -19.62
CA GLU A 588 -17.22 0.88 -19.89
C GLU A 588 -18.59 1.54 -20.13
N TRP A 589 -18.70 2.84 -19.87
CA TRP A 589 -19.91 3.63 -20.15
C TRP A 589 -19.63 5.14 -20.15
N GLY A 590 -20.58 5.94 -20.64
CA GLY A 590 -20.43 7.39 -20.85
C GLY A 590 -20.23 7.73 -22.33
N ASP A 591 -19.47 8.78 -22.63
CA ASP A 591 -19.28 9.21 -24.02
C ASP A 591 -18.44 8.20 -24.80
N SER A 592 -19.02 7.62 -25.86
CA SER A 592 -18.35 6.70 -26.78
C SER A 592 -17.13 7.31 -27.45
N SER A 593 -17.15 8.62 -27.73
CA SER A 593 -16.00 9.33 -28.32
C SER A 593 -14.81 9.45 -27.34
N SER A 594 -15.07 9.28 -26.04
CA SER A 594 -14.12 9.44 -24.94
C SER A 594 -13.81 8.13 -24.17
N GLY A 595 -14.13 6.98 -24.77
CA GLY A 595 -13.82 5.65 -24.22
C GLY A 595 -14.98 4.95 -23.51
N GLY A 596 -16.19 5.52 -23.52
CA GLY A 596 -17.42 4.90 -23.00
C GLY A 596 -18.01 3.79 -23.88
N SER A 597 -17.23 3.31 -24.87
CA SER A 597 -17.51 2.12 -25.68
C SER A 597 -16.22 1.60 -26.32
N GLY A 598 -16.13 0.29 -26.54
CA GLY A 598 -15.03 -0.37 -27.26
C GLY A 598 -13.90 -0.85 -26.36
N ALA A 599 -14.16 -1.15 -25.08
CA ALA A 599 -13.20 -1.80 -24.21
C ALA A 599 -12.83 -3.22 -24.71
N PRO A 600 -11.65 -3.75 -24.33
CA PRO A 600 -11.29 -5.14 -24.65
C PRO A 600 -12.27 -6.13 -24.00
N SER A 601 -12.61 -7.18 -24.75
CA SER A 601 -13.56 -8.23 -24.35
C SER A 601 -12.92 -9.42 -23.61
N ASP A 602 -11.59 -9.41 -23.44
CA ASP A 602 -10.83 -10.42 -22.69
C ASP A 602 -10.44 -9.92 -21.28
N SER A 603 -9.79 -10.79 -20.51
CA SER A 603 -9.54 -10.60 -19.08
C SER A 603 -8.04 -10.63 -18.72
N GLY A 604 -7.73 -10.61 -17.42
CA GLY A 604 -6.36 -10.55 -16.91
C GLY A 604 -5.74 -9.13 -16.88
N TYR A 605 -6.53 -8.08 -17.14
CA TYR A 605 -6.07 -6.71 -16.94
C TYR A 605 -5.96 -6.39 -15.44
N THR A 606 -4.83 -5.81 -15.04
CA THR A 606 -4.51 -5.52 -13.63
C THR A 606 -4.81 -4.08 -13.24
N LYS A 607 -4.80 -3.18 -14.23
CA LYS A 607 -4.92 -1.73 -14.03
C LYS A 607 -5.32 -1.03 -15.33
N ILE A 608 -6.04 0.08 -15.19
CA ILE A 608 -6.42 0.98 -16.28
C ILE A 608 -5.77 2.36 -16.02
N TYR A 609 -5.47 3.08 -17.09
CA TYR A 609 -4.96 4.44 -17.16
C TYR A 609 -5.78 5.22 -18.20
N SER A 610 -5.81 6.55 -18.13
CA SER A 610 -6.61 7.39 -19.03
C SER A 610 -5.86 8.65 -19.48
N THR A 611 -6.21 9.18 -20.65
CA THR A 611 -5.97 10.58 -21.03
C THR A 611 -7.26 11.37 -20.84
N ARG A 612 -7.43 12.52 -21.52
CA ARG A 612 -8.70 13.25 -21.48
C ARG A 612 -9.87 12.46 -22.10
N SER A 613 -9.61 11.62 -23.11
CA SER A 613 -10.66 10.97 -23.92
C SER A 613 -10.30 9.55 -24.43
N ALA A 614 -9.32 8.89 -23.83
CA ALA A 614 -8.97 7.50 -24.13
C ALA A 614 -8.52 6.75 -22.88
N PHE A 615 -8.59 5.42 -22.94
CA PHE A 615 -8.11 4.51 -21.90
C PHE A 615 -6.99 3.61 -22.41
N ALA A 616 -6.15 3.13 -21.50
CA ALA A 616 -5.18 2.06 -21.73
C ALA A 616 -5.15 1.11 -20.52
N ALA A 617 -5.37 -0.18 -20.75
CA ALA A 617 -5.32 -1.24 -19.75
C ALA A 617 -4.01 -2.05 -19.85
N LEU A 618 -3.50 -2.50 -18.70
CA LEU A 618 -2.20 -3.16 -18.53
C LEU A 618 -2.35 -4.53 -17.86
N LYS A 619 -1.81 -5.58 -18.46
CA LYS A 619 -1.81 -6.95 -17.90
C LYS A 619 -0.54 -7.24 -17.08
N ALA A 620 -0.54 -8.38 -16.38
CA ALA A 620 0.56 -8.79 -15.48
C ALA A 620 1.88 -9.13 -16.21
N ASP A 621 1.83 -9.46 -17.50
CA ASP A 621 3.00 -9.64 -18.38
C ASP A 621 3.51 -8.32 -18.98
N GLY A 622 2.82 -7.21 -18.69
CA GLY A 622 3.11 -5.90 -19.23
C GLY A 622 2.62 -5.66 -20.66
N SER A 623 1.71 -6.49 -21.19
CA SER A 623 0.99 -6.17 -22.44
C SER A 623 -0.06 -5.07 -22.23
N ILE A 624 -0.30 -4.26 -23.27
CA ILE A 624 -1.14 -3.06 -23.23
C ILE A 624 -2.28 -3.17 -24.26
N THR A 625 -3.47 -2.69 -23.92
CA THR A 625 -4.59 -2.50 -24.86
C THR A 625 -5.24 -1.14 -24.62
N ALA A 626 -5.49 -0.37 -25.68
CA ALA A 626 -6.06 0.98 -25.59
C ALA A 626 -7.35 1.11 -26.41
N TRP A 627 -8.25 2.00 -25.98
CA TRP A 627 -9.52 2.29 -26.64
C TRP A 627 -10.01 3.72 -26.37
N GLY A 628 -11.08 4.13 -27.04
CA GLY A 628 -11.60 5.51 -27.03
C GLY A 628 -11.00 6.36 -28.14
N SER A 629 -10.86 7.68 -27.92
CA SER A 629 -10.47 8.63 -28.96
C SER A 629 -9.07 8.32 -29.53
N SER A 630 -8.96 8.11 -30.84
CA SER A 630 -7.66 7.96 -31.51
C SER A 630 -6.74 9.18 -31.31
N TRP A 631 -7.33 10.39 -31.35
CA TRP A 631 -6.67 11.65 -31.02
C TRP A 631 -6.24 11.76 -29.54
N GLY A 632 -6.78 10.92 -28.67
CA GLY A 632 -6.44 10.83 -27.24
C GLY A 632 -5.47 9.69 -26.89
N GLY A 633 -5.04 8.88 -27.86
CA GLY A 633 -4.22 7.68 -27.61
C GLY A 633 -5.00 6.36 -27.50
N GLY A 634 -6.30 6.34 -27.83
CA GLY A 634 -7.14 5.14 -27.86
C GLY A 634 -6.83 4.16 -29.01
N THR A 635 -5.81 4.45 -29.81
CA THR A 635 -5.30 3.60 -30.89
C THR A 635 -3.78 3.74 -30.96
N GLY A 636 -3.07 2.70 -31.42
CA GLY A 636 -1.62 2.74 -31.61
C GLY A 636 -0.80 2.42 -30.36
N ALA A 637 -1.39 1.76 -29.36
CA ALA A 637 -0.66 1.18 -28.24
C ALA A 637 0.41 0.18 -28.73
N PRO A 638 1.53 0.02 -28.01
CA PRO A 638 2.58 -0.93 -28.38
C PRO A 638 2.08 -2.38 -28.38
N SER A 639 2.56 -3.18 -29.33
CA SER A 639 2.19 -4.60 -29.51
C SER A 639 3.08 -5.58 -28.75
N ASP A 640 4.14 -5.09 -28.09
CA ASP A 640 5.04 -5.87 -27.26
C ASP A 640 4.73 -5.72 -25.76
N SER A 641 5.47 -6.44 -24.91
CA SER A 641 5.19 -6.55 -23.47
C SER A 641 6.39 -6.16 -22.58
N GLY A 642 6.29 -6.41 -21.27
CA GLY A 642 7.28 -5.98 -20.28
C GLY A 642 7.15 -4.53 -19.81
N TYR A 643 6.10 -3.80 -20.20
CA TYR A 643 5.79 -2.49 -19.63
C TYR A 643 5.31 -2.64 -18.18
N THR A 644 5.85 -1.85 -17.27
CA THR A 644 5.50 -1.91 -15.83
C THR A 644 4.52 -0.82 -15.43
N LYS A 645 4.43 0.26 -16.23
CA LYS A 645 3.62 1.43 -15.91
C LYS A 645 3.29 2.26 -17.15
N ILE A 646 2.14 2.93 -17.11
CA ILE A 646 1.72 3.91 -18.13
C ILE A 646 1.57 5.28 -17.44
N TYR A 647 1.84 6.34 -18.19
CA TYR A 647 1.67 7.75 -17.82
C TYR A 647 0.96 8.50 -18.95
N SER A 648 0.31 9.61 -18.64
CA SER A 648 -0.62 10.30 -19.55
C SER A 648 -0.43 11.81 -19.57
N THR A 649 -0.50 12.42 -20.75
CA THR A 649 -0.86 13.83 -20.94
C THR A 649 -2.35 13.93 -21.30
N GLY A 650 -2.84 15.09 -21.73
CA GLY A 650 -4.23 15.26 -22.14
C GLY A 650 -4.65 14.48 -23.40
N GLY A 651 -3.70 13.99 -24.22
CA GLY A 651 -4.01 13.31 -25.48
C GLY A 651 -2.94 12.34 -25.98
N ALA A 652 -2.01 11.93 -25.12
CA ALA A 652 -1.02 10.90 -25.40
C ALA A 652 -0.69 10.09 -24.15
N PHE A 653 -0.20 8.87 -24.37
CA PHE A 653 0.32 7.98 -23.33
C PHE A 653 1.83 7.79 -23.51
N ALA A 654 2.51 7.47 -22.42
CA ALA A 654 3.89 6.98 -22.40
C ALA A 654 3.99 5.78 -21.45
N ALA A 655 4.27 4.60 -22.01
CA ALA A 655 4.55 3.41 -21.23
C ALA A 655 6.05 3.33 -20.90
N LEU A 656 6.33 2.97 -19.65
CA LEU A 656 7.67 2.79 -19.11
C LEU A 656 7.91 1.30 -18.93
N LYS A 657 9.04 0.81 -19.46
CA LYS A 657 9.53 -0.54 -19.17
C LYS A 657 10.41 -0.54 -17.92
N ALA A 658 10.34 -1.67 -17.23
CA ALA A 658 11.50 -2.41 -16.74
C ALA A 658 12.89 -1.71 -16.74
N ASP A 659 13.56 -1.74 -17.90
CA ASP A 659 14.92 -1.25 -18.15
C ASP A 659 15.01 0.28 -18.32
N GLY A 660 13.87 0.96 -18.20
CA GLY A 660 13.73 2.38 -18.38
C GLY A 660 13.65 2.84 -19.82
N SER A 661 13.48 1.93 -20.79
CA SER A 661 13.02 2.32 -22.12
C SER A 661 11.57 2.84 -22.06
N ILE A 662 11.24 3.78 -22.95
CA ILE A 662 9.94 4.45 -23.00
C ILE A 662 9.33 4.26 -24.38
N THR A 663 8.03 4.03 -24.44
CA THR A 663 7.27 4.01 -25.69
C THR A 663 6.04 4.88 -25.54
N ALA A 664 5.93 5.93 -26.36
CA ALA A 664 4.80 6.84 -26.37
C ALA A 664 3.92 6.64 -27.60
N TRP A 665 2.63 6.92 -27.45
CA TRP A 665 1.65 6.87 -28.53
C TRP A 665 0.49 7.85 -28.29
N GLY A 666 -0.35 8.02 -29.31
CA GLY A 666 -1.41 9.04 -29.35
C GLY A 666 -0.96 10.27 -30.14
N ALA A 667 -1.56 11.43 -29.88
CA ALA A 667 -1.31 12.60 -30.70
C ALA A 667 0.05 13.25 -30.40
N SER A 668 0.89 13.40 -31.45
CA SER A 668 2.24 13.98 -31.40
C SER A 668 2.31 15.31 -30.65
N ARG A 669 1.34 16.21 -30.88
CA ARG A 669 1.23 17.51 -30.19
C ARG A 669 1.06 17.44 -28.67
N TYR A 670 0.83 16.26 -28.10
CA TYR A 670 0.75 15.98 -26.66
C TYR A 670 1.92 15.11 -26.14
N GLY A 671 2.95 14.85 -26.96
CA GLY A 671 4.06 13.94 -26.63
C GLY A 671 3.82 12.47 -26.97
N GLY A 672 2.85 12.17 -27.85
CA GLY A 672 2.59 10.81 -28.37
C GLY A 672 3.59 10.32 -29.44
N THR A 673 4.61 11.13 -29.73
CA THR A 673 5.76 10.82 -30.58
C THR A 673 7.02 11.33 -29.88
N ASP A 674 8.20 11.00 -30.42
CA ASP A 674 9.48 11.62 -30.02
C ASP A 674 9.89 11.38 -28.55
N ALA A 675 9.40 10.29 -27.96
CA ALA A 675 9.89 9.77 -26.70
C ALA A 675 11.40 9.43 -26.80
N PRO A 676 12.17 9.58 -25.71
CA PRO A 676 13.60 9.32 -25.73
C PRO A 676 13.91 7.86 -26.06
N SER A 677 14.86 7.65 -26.98
CA SER A 677 15.27 6.34 -27.48
C SER A 677 16.29 5.61 -26.60
N ASP A 678 16.79 6.27 -25.55
CA ASP A 678 17.69 5.69 -24.56
C ASP A 678 16.94 5.17 -23.31
N SER A 679 17.62 4.41 -22.46
CA SER A 679 17.01 3.71 -21.32
C SER A 679 17.51 4.24 -19.97
N GLY A 680 17.15 3.58 -18.86
CA GLY A 680 17.49 4.05 -17.50
C GLY A 680 16.58 5.15 -16.96
N TYR A 681 15.49 5.51 -17.66
CA TYR A 681 14.40 6.31 -17.08
C TYR A 681 13.61 5.51 -16.06
N THR A 682 12.98 6.20 -15.11
CA THR A 682 12.52 5.58 -13.86
C THR A 682 11.13 6.01 -13.45
N LYS A 683 10.78 7.24 -13.83
CA LYS A 683 9.48 7.83 -13.58
C LYS A 683 9.26 8.92 -14.61
N ILE A 684 8.12 8.85 -15.28
CA ILE A 684 7.65 9.88 -16.18
C ILE A 684 6.73 10.81 -15.36
N TYR A 685 6.75 12.08 -15.72
CA TYR A 685 5.88 13.13 -15.22
C TYR A 685 5.27 13.84 -16.43
N SER A 686 4.10 14.45 -16.28
CA SER A 686 3.41 15.09 -17.40
C SER A 686 2.81 16.44 -17.04
N THR A 687 2.82 17.35 -18.01
CA THR A 687 1.96 18.53 -18.07
C THR A 687 0.73 18.20 -18.93
N GLY A 688 -0.03 19.19 -19.40
CA GLY A 688 -1.17 18.94 -20.30
C GLY A 688 -0.77 18.37 -21.67
N PHE A 689 0.42 18.71 -22.18
CA PHE A 689 0.85 18.44 -23.57
C PHE A 689 2.32 18.00 -23.71
N ALA A 690 3.04 17.77 -22.61
CA ALA A 690 4.44 17.33 -22.63
C ALA A 690 4.74 16.35 -21.49
N PHE A 691 5.79 15.55 -21.69
CA PHE A 691 6.32 14.61 -20.71
C PHE A 691 7.73 15.02 -20.27
N ALA A 692 8.11 14.64 -19.05
CA ALA A 692 9.48 14.69 -18.55
C ALA A 692 9.81 13.38 -17.82
N ALA A 693 10.82 12.67 -18.29
CA ALA A 693 11.30 11.43 -17.70
C ALA A 693 12.56 11.68 -16.86
N LEU A 694 12.54 11.16 -15.63
CA LEU A 694 13.62 11.26 -14.64
C LEU A 694 14.48 9.98 -14.67
N LYS A 695 15.80 10.13 -14.56
CA LYS A 695 16.77 9.02 -14.44
C LYS A 695 17.23 8.78 -13.00
N ALA A 696 17.94 7.68 -12.77
CA ALA A 696 18.47 7.31 -11.45
C ALA A 696 19.52 8.30 -10.89
N ASP A 697 20.30 8.94 -11.76
CA ASP A 697 21.24 10.02 -11.41
C ASP A 697 20.58 11.40 -11.25
N GLY A 698 19.25 11.46 -11.38
CA GLY A 698 18.48 12.69 -11.35
C GLY A 698 18.67 13.59 -12.57
N SER A 699 19.15 13.07 -13.71
CA SER A 699 19.05 13.75 -15.01
C SER A 699 17.62 13.66 -15.58
N ILE A 700 17.24 14.63 -16.42
CA ILE A 700 15.86 14.80 -16.92
C ILE A 700 15.85 15.01 -18.43
N THR A 701 15.03 14.24 -19.14
CA THR A 701 14.74 14.43 -20.57
C THR A 701 13.25 14.73 -20.75
N SER A 702 12.91 15.73 -21.57
CA SER A 702 11.52 16.09 -21.89
C SER A 702 11.22 15.98 -23.37
N TRP A 703 9.95 15.77 -23.70
CA TRP A 703 9.46 15.73 -25.08
C TRP A 703 7.97 16.12 -25.15
N GLY A 704 7.44 16.28 -26.37
CA GLY A 704 6.11 16.83 -26.61
C GLY A 704 6.15 18.35 -26.80
N ASN A 705 5.07 19.06 -26.43
CA ASN A 705 4.93 20.46 -26.82
C ASN A 705 5.92 21.38 -26.07
N SER A 706 6.71 22.15 -26.82
CA SER A 706 7.75 23.04 -26.31
C SER A 706 7.23 24.11 -25.33
N TYR A 707 6.06 24.70 -25.62
CA TYR A 707 5.41 25.69 -24.75
C TYR A 707 4.91 25.09 -23.41
N TYR A 708 4.77 23.77 -23.35
CA TYR A 708 4.26 23.03 -22.19
C TYR A 708 5.38 22.31 -21.40
N GLY A 709 6.65 22.66 -21.66
CA GLY A 709 7.81 22.08 -20.98
C GLY A 709 8.43 20.86 -21.68
N GLY A 710 8.02 20.55 -22.92
CA GLY A 710 8.59 19.47 -23.75
C GLY A 710 9.97 19.77 -24.33
N VAL A 711 10.52 20.97 -24.07
CA VAL A 711 11.91 21.34 -24.34
C VAL A 711 12.44 22.19 -23.17
N GLY A 712 13.76 22.38 -23.09
CA GLY A 712 14.37 23.27 -22.10
C GLY A 712 14.53 22.66 -20.70
N THR A 713 14.63 21.33 -20.60
CA THR A 713 15.03 20.65 -19.36
C THR A 713 16.39 21.14 -18.85
N PRO A 714 16.60 21.17 -17.53
CA PRO A 714 17.91 21.48 -16.97
C PRO A 714 18.94 20.40 -17.32
N TYR A 715 20.14 20.83 -17.72
CA TYR A 715 21.30 19.94 -17.95
C TYR A 715 21.87 19.35 -16.64
N ASP A 716 21.49 19.93 -15.51
CA ASP A 716 21.88 19.53 -14.16
C ASP A 716 21.40 18.12 -13.79
N LYS A 717 22.13 17.49 -12.84
CA LYS A 717 21.80 16.20 -12.25
C LYS A 717 21.41 16.33 -10.77
N GLY A 718 21.01 15.21 -10.16
CA GLY A 718 20.68 15.14 -8.73
C GLY A 718 19.27 15.62 -8.36
N TYR A 719 18.37 15.81 -9.33
CA TYR A 719 16.94 16.01 -9.06
C TYR A 719 16.32 14.71 -8.53
N ALA A 720 15.61 14.79 -7.40
CA ALA A 720 14.96 13.64 -6.77
C ALA A 720 13.49 13.48 -7.22
N LYS A 721 12.82 14.59 -7.56
CA LYS A 721 11.41 14.59 -7.94
C LYS A 721 11.04 15.76 -8.84
N ILE A 722 10.14 15.52 -9.79
CA ILE A 722 9.52 16.53 -10.64
C ILE A 722 8.07 16.78 -10.17
N TYR A 723 7.58 17.98 -10.41
CA TYR A 723 6.23 18.46 -10.18
C TYR A 723 5.76 19.21 -11.43
N SER A 724 4.47 19.21 -11.71
CA SER A 724 3.90 19.78 -12.94
C SER A 724 2.82 20.81 -12.63
N THR A 725 2.74 21.88 -13.42
CA THR A 725 1.48 22.58 -13.70
C THR A 725 0.88 21.99 -14.99
N ASP A 726 -0.12 22.65 -15.59
CA ASP A 726 -0.58 22.27 -16.94
C ASP A 726 0.44 22.63 -18.03
N LYS A 727 1.39 23.55 -17.81
CA LYS A 727 2.26 24.10 -18.86
C LYS A 727 3.75 24.19 -18.52
N ALA A 728 4.13 23.76 -17.33
CA ALA A 728 5.50 23.83 -16.83
C ALA A 728 5.83 22.71 -15.86
N PHE A 729 7.12 22.44 -15.71
CA PHE A 729 7.66 21.52 -14.72
C PHE A 729 8.52 22.29 -13.70
N ALA A 730 8.61 21.75 -12.49
CA ALA A 730 9.59 22.14 -11.47
C ALA A 730 10.23 20.88 -10.88
N ALA A 731 11.55 20.80 -10.93
CA ALA A 731 12.34 19.72 -10.35
C ALA A 731 12.99 20.15 -9.04
N LEU A 732 12.95 19.26 -8.05
CA LEU A 732 13.45 19.45 -6.69
C LEU A 732 14.65 18.51 -6.47
N LYS A 733 15.80 19.05 -6.06
CA LYS A 733 16.97 18.27 -5.64
C LYS A 733 16.90 17.91 -4.16
N ALA A 734 17.65 16.91 -3.73
CA ALA A 734 17.66 16.42 -2.33
C ALA A 734 18.37 17.35 -1.32
N ASP A 735 18.86 18.52 -1.72
CA ASP A 735 19.23 19.64 -0.82
C ASP A 735 18.09 20.67 -0.67
N GLY A 736 16.98 20.47 -1.38
CA GLY A 736 15.85 21.38 -1.45
C GLY A 736 16.02 22.55 -2.42
N SER A 737 17.00 22.53 -3.33
CA SER A 737 17.08 23.50 -4.44
C SER A 737 16.11 23.13 -5.59
N ILE A 738 15.61 24.15 -6.29
CA ILE A 738 14.52 24.03 -7.28
C ILE A 738 14.96 24.57 -8.63
N THR A 739 14.49 23.97 -9.73
CA THR A 739 14.62 24.50 -11.09
C THR A 739 13.36 24.24 -11.89
N SER A 740 12.85 25.23 -12.63
CA SER A 740 11.59 25.12 -13.38
C SER A 740 11.74 25.54 -14.85
N TRP A 741 10.98 24.90 -15.74
CA TRP A 741 10.99 25.12 -17.18
C TRP A 741 9.60 24.90 -17.81
N GLY A 742 9.43 25.30 -19.07
CA GLY A 742 8.11 25.48 -19.70
C GLY A 742 7.53 26.87 -19.42
N TYR A 743 6.22 27.06 -19.58
CA TYR A 743 5.57 28.37 -19.39
C TYR A 743 5.33 28.69 -17.91
N VAL A 744 6.40 29.13 -17.22
CA VAL A 744 6.39 29.58 -15.82
C VAL A 744 7.47 30.64 -15.58
N GLY A 745 7.32 31.46 -14.54
CA GLY A 745 8.38 32.36 -14.07
C GLY A 745 9.53 31.62 -13.38
N THR A 746 10.58 32.36 -13.03
CA THR A 746 11.78 31.84 -12.34
C THR A 746 11.43 31.14 -11.03
N ALA A 747 12.03 29.97 -10.79
CA ALA A 747 11.98 29.29 -9.50
C ALA A 747 12.63 30.13 -8.37
N PRO A 748 12.19 29.97 -7.11
CA PRO A 748 12.81 30.66 -5.99
C PRO A 748 14.26 30.20 -5.79
N SER A 749 15.14 31.15 -5.48
CA SER A 749 16.54 30.88 -5.15
C SER A 749 16.69 30.27 -3.74
N GLY A 750 17.86 29.68 -3.49
CA GLY A 750 18.18 29.01 -2.23
C GLY A 750 17.82 27.52 -2.23
N ASN A 751 17.71 26.96 -1.03
CA ASN A 751 17.56 25.53 -0.78
C ASN A 751 16.67 25.27 0.47
N GLY A 752 16.61 24.03 0.94
CA GLY A 752 15.82 23.65 2.13
C GLY A 752 14.31 23.50 1.90
N TYR A 753 13.82 23.63 0.66
CA TYR A 753 12.43 23.26 0.33
C TYR A 753 12.27 21.73 0.39
N THR A 754 11.26 21.25 1.10
CA THR A 754 11.00 19.82 1.31
C THR A 754 9.99 19.26 0.31
N LYS A 755 9.11 20.12 -0.22
CA LYS A 755 8.04 19.72 -1.15
C LYS A 755 7.58 20.91 -2.00
N ILE A 756 7.14 20.61 -3.22
CA ILE A 756 6.45 21.55 -4.11
C ILE A 756 4.98 21.11 -4.25
N TYR A 757 4.09 22.07 -4.46
CA TYR A 757 2.69 21.90 -4.82
C TYR A 757 2.37 22.77 -6.04
N SER A 758 1.30 22.46 -6.78
CA SER A 758 0.94 23.12 -8.04
C SER A 758 -0.55 23.49 -8.09
N ASN A 759 -0.86 24.58 -8.79
CA ASN A 759 -2.15 24.79 -9.46
C ASN A 759 -1.95 24.74 -10.99
N GLN A 760 -2.93 25.10 -11.83
CA GLN A 760 -2.79 24.99 -13.29
C GLN A 760 -1.69 25.92 -13.86
N PHE A 761 -1.34 27.01 -13.17
CA PHE A 761 -0.50 28.10 -13.71
C PHE A 761 0.67 28.53 -12.80
N ALA A 762 0.84 27.90 -11.63
CA ALA A 762 1.84 28.28 -10.63
C ALA A 762 2.20 27.13 -9.69
N PHE A 763 3.34 27.31 -9.00
CA PHE A 763 3.86 26.42 -7.97
C PHE A 763 3.91 27.13 -6.61
N ALA A 764 3.89 26.34 -5.53
CA ALA A 764 4.16 26.76 -4.16
C ALA A 764 5.08 25.72 -3.48
N ALA A 765 6.26 26.13 -3.04
CA ALA A 765 7.21 25.30 -2.31
C ALA A 765 7.10 25.52 -0.80
N LEU A 766 7.28 24.45 -0.03
CA LEU A 766 7.18 24.38 1.42
C LEU A 766 8.54 23.99 2.02
N LYS A 767 8.94 24.62 3.12
CA LYS A 767 10.16 24.28 3.89
C LYS A 767 9.84 23.46 5.16
N ALA A 768 10.88 23.00 5.86
CA ALA A 768 10.73 22.18 7.07
C ALA A 768 10.13 22.94 8.27
N ASP A 769 10.31 24.26 8.33
CA ASP A 769 9.65 25.17 9.29
C ASP A 769 8.19 25.49 8.92
N GLY A 770 7.71 24.98 7.79
CA GLY A 770 6.39 25.27 7.24
C GLY A 770 6.27 26.65 6.59
N SER A 771 7.36 27.36 6.29
CA SER A 771 7.32 28.57 5.46
C SER A 771 7.09 28.24 3.98
N ILE A 772 6.43 29.15 3.25
CA ILE A 772 5.97 28.94 1.87
C ILE A 772 6.62 29.95 0.92
N THR A 773 6.87 29.55 -0.33
CA THR A 773 7.26 30.47 -1.42
C THR A 773 6.58 30.05 -2.72
N ALA A 774 5.84 30.97 -3.36
CA ALA A 774 5.07 30.71 -4.58
C ALA A 774 5.62 31.47 -5.80
N TRP A 775 5.48 30.89 -6.99
CA TRP A 775 5.89 31.50 -8.27
C TRP A 775 5.04 31.01 -9.44
N GLY A 776 4.92 31.84 -10.49
CA GLY A 776 4.04 31.59 -11.64
C GLY A 776 2.85 32.54 -11.69
N VAL A 777 2.11 32.51 -12.81
CA VAL A 777 1.14 33.56 -13.19
C VAL A 777 -0.07 33.63 -12.25
N SER A 778 -0.43 32.51 -11.61
CA SER A 778 -1.44 32.45 -10.55
C SER A 778 -0.84 32.00 -9.21
N GLY A 779 0.39 32.42 -8.93
CA GLY A 779 1.08 32.12 -7.67
C GLY A 779 0.65 33.02 -6.50
N GLY A 780 0.30 34.28 -6.80
CA GLY A 780 -0.01 35.29 -5.79
C GLY A 780 1.15 35.62 -4.85
N SER A 781 0.90 36.46 -3.85
CA SER A 781 1.77 36.55 -2.68
C SER A 781 1.47 35.38 -1.75
N ALA A 782 2.46 34.52 -1.50
CA ALA A 782 2.35 33.46 -0.50
C ALA A 782 2.25 34.06 0.92
N PRO A 783 1.74 33.30 1.92
CA PRO A 783 1.75 33.72 3.32
C PRO A 783 3.19 34.01 3.79
N SER A 784 3.36 35.07 4.59
CA SER A 784 4.66 35.50 5.13
C SER A 784 5.05 34.80 6.43
N ASP A 785 4.15 33.99 6.99
CA ASP A 785 4.30 33.25 8.23
C ASP A 785 4.58 31.74 7.97
N SER A 786 4.75 30.98 9.05
CA SER A 786 5.22 29.59 9.02
C SER A 786 4.33 28.63 9.82
N GLY A 787 4.76 27.38 9.98
CA GLY A 787 3.98 26.31 10.62
C GLY A 787 2.94 25.63 9.73
N TYR A 788 2.92 25.91 8.42
CA TYR A 788 2.07 25.18 7.48
C TYR A 788 2.61 23.76 7.24
N THR A 789 1.72 22.77 7.25
CA THR A 789 2.07 21.35 7.08
C THR A 789 1.77 20.84 5.67
N LYS A 790 0.79 21.44 4.99
CA LYS A 790 0.29 20.99 3.68
C LYS A 790 -0.35 22.14 2.91
N ILE A 791 -0.19 22.12 1.59
CA ILE A 791 -0.85 23.02 0.65
C ILE A 791 -1.83 22.21 -0.22
N TYR A 792 -2.92 22.86 -0.60
CA TYR A 792 -3.98 22.39 -1.49
C TYR A 792 -4.23 23.45 -2.58
N SER A 793 -4.92 23.08 -3.66
CA SER A 793 -5.01 23.89 -4.88
C SER A 793 -6.36 23.76 -5.61
N THR A 794 -6.90 24.88 -6.09
CA THR A 794 -7.88 24.91 -7.18
C THR A 794 -7.13 25.02 -8.52
N ILE A 795 -7.80 25.45 -9.59
CA ILE A 795 -7.18 25.73 -10.90
C ILE A 795 -6.18 26.90 -10.83
N ASN A 796 -6.44 27.92 -10.01
CA ASN A 796 -5.71 29.19 -9.99
C ASN A 796 -5.46 29.77 -8.57
N ALA A 797 -5.80 29.05 -7.51
CA ALA A 797 -5.57 29.45 -6.13
C ALA A 797 -4.99 28.32 -5.27
N PHE A 798 -4.50 28.69 -4.09
CA PHE A 798 -3.93 27.79 -3.09
C PHE A 798 -4.60 27.99 -1.73
N ALA A 799 -4.58 26.94 -0.91
CA ALA A 799 -4.94 26.98 0.50
C ALA A 799 -3.94 26.13 1.30
N ALA A 800 -3.33 26.69 2.34
CA ALA A 800 -2.40 26.00 3.22
C ALA A 800 -3.03 25.75 4.60
N LEU A 801 -2.65 24.63 5.22
CA LEU A 801 -3.20 24.12 6.49
C LEU A 801 -2.06 23.96 7.52
N LYS A 802 -2.24 24.55 8.71
CA LYS A 802 -1.30 24.43 9.83
C LYS A 802 -1.63 23.25 10.75
N ALA A 803 -0.73 22.95 11.70
CA ALA A 803 -0.89 21.85 12.65
C ALA A 803 -2.05 22.05 13.66
N ASP A 804 -2.41 23.30 13.97
CA ASP A 804 -3.59 23.66 14.76
C ASP A 804 -4.91 23.61 13.95
N GLY A 805 -4.82 23.29 12.66
CA GLY A 805 -5.94 23.26 11.74
C GLY A 805 -6.43 24.65 11.30
N SER A 806 -5.67 25.72 11.50
CA SER A 806 -5.93 27.02 10.86
C SER A 806 -5.57 26.98 9.36
N ILE A 807 -6.28 27.78 8.55
CA ILE A 807 -6.19 27.80 7.09
C ILE A 807 -5.79 29.19 6.60
N THR A 808 -5.01 29.26 5.52
CA THR A 808 -4.75 30.52 4.80
C THR A 808 -4.75 30.27 3.30
N ALA A 809 -5.51 31.06 2.56
CA ALA A 809 -5.64 30.95 1.11
C ALA A 809 -5.12 32.19 0.38
N TRP A 810 -4.63 31.99 -0.85
CA TRP A 810 -4.09 33.05 -1.71
C TRP A 810 -4.14 32.65 -3.19
N GLY A 811 -3.85 33.59 -4.10
CA GLY A 811 -3.89 33.38 -5.55
C GLY A 811 -5.11 34.01 -6.21
N GLY A 812 -5.73 33.34 -7.17
CA GLY A 812 -6.95 33.81 -7.83
C GLY A 812 -8.15 33.92 -6.87
N SER A 813 -9.02 34.91 -7.07
CA SER A 813 -10.14 35.22 -6.16
C SER A 813 -11.11 34.04 -5.95
N SER A 814 -11.27 33.17 -6.94
CA SER A 814 -12.03 31.91 -6.86
C SER A 814 -11.32 30.86 -6.00
N GLY A 815 -11.39 31.04 -4.68
CA GLY A 815 -10.82 30.15 -3.66
C GLY A 815 -9.58 30.71 -2.95
N GLY A 816 -8.88 31.68 -3.55
CA GLY A 816 -7.72 32.36 -2.95
C GLY A 816 -8.08 33.48 -1.97
N THR A 817 -9.36 33.71 -1.72
CA THR A 817 -9.91 34.62 -0.71
C THR A 817 -11.12 33.97 -0.04
N GLY A 818 -11.42 34.34 1.21
CA GLY A 818 -12.61 33.84 1.92
C GLY A 818 -12.43 32.47 2.59
N ALA A 819 -11.19 32.05 2.85
CA ALA A 819 -10.92 30.90 3.73
C ALA A 819 -11.47 31.15 5.15
N PRO A 820 -11.86 30.09 5.89
CA PRO A 820 -12.35 30.21 7.26
C PRO A 820 -11.30 30.84 8.19
N SER A 821 -11.76 31.66 9.13
CA SER A 821 -10.93 32.37 10.12
C SER A 821 -10.70 31.60 11.43
N ASP A 822 -11.36 30.46 11.59
CA ASP A 822 -11.26 29.58 12.74
C ASP A 822 -10.36 28.36 12.47
N SER A 823 -10.11 27.55 13.51
CA SER A 823 -9.14 26.44 13.48
C SER A 823 -9.78 25.06 13.75
N GLY A 824 -8.95 24.01 13.85
CA GLY A 824 -9.41 22.63 14.03
C GLY A 824 -9.79 21.89 12.75
N TYR A 825 -9.53 22.46 11.56
CA TYR A 825 -9.66 21.73 10.30
C TYR A 825 -8.54 20.69 10.14
N ILE A 826 -8.87 19.49 9.66
CA ILE A 826 -7.92 18.37 9.49
C ILE A 826 -7.62 18.06 8.02
N LYS A 827 -8.47 18.52 7.09
CA LYS A 827 -8.37 18.21 5.66
C LYS A 827 -9.07 19.27 4.82
N ILE A 828 -8.60 19.45 3.59
CA ILE A 828 -9.22 20.28 2.55
C ILE A 828 -9.37 19.42 1.28
N TYR A 829 -10.40 19.67 0.49
CA TYR A 829 -10.62 19.12 -0.86
C TYR A 829 -10.99 20.26 -1.83
N SER A 830 -10.81 20.09 -3.14
CA SER A 830 -11.18 21.13 -4.12
C SER A 830 -11.87 20.62 -5.40
N THR A 831 -12.70 21.49 -5.97
CA THR A 831 -13.11 21.46 -7.39
C THR A 831 -12.20 22.41 -8.20
N GLN A 832 -12.55 22.77 -9.44
CA GLN A 832 -11.75 23.73 -10.22
C GLN A 832 -11.69 25.12 -9.59
N TYR A 833 -12.71 25.59 -8.86
CA TYR A 833 -12.80 26.99 -8.41
C TYR A 833 -13.34 27.15 -6.97
N ALA A 834 -13.44 26.05 -6.22
CA ALA A 834 -13.86 26.04 -4.82
C ALA A 834 -13.04 25.07 -3.97
N PHE A 835 -12.99 25.36 -2.67
CA PHE A 835 -12.45 24.50 -1.63
C PHE A 835 -13.55 24.11 -0.63
N VAL A 836 -13.38 23.00 0.04
CA VAL A 836 -14.10 22.64 1.27
C VAL A 836 -13.13 22.08 2.30
N ALA A 837 -13.15 22.65 3.51
CA ALA A 837 -12.39 22.17 4.65
C ALA A 837 -13.29 21.38 5.60
N VAL A 838 -12.71 20.41 6.30
CA VAL A 838 -13.42 19.47 7.21
C VAL A 838 -12.70 19.43 8.56
N LYS A 839 -13.47 19.50 9.65
CA LYS A 839 -12.97 19.35 11.04
C LYS A 839 -13.16 17.93 11.57
N ALA A 840 -12.52 17.64 12.71
CA ALA A 840 -12.60 16.31 13.35
C ALA A 840 -13.99 15.94 13.90
N ASP A 841 -14.84 16.92 14.20
CA ASP A 841 -16.26 16.72 14.57
C ASP A 841 -17.17 16.41 13.36
N GLY A 842 -16.68 16.62 12.14
CA GLY A 842 -17.46 16.47 10.91
C GLY A 842 -18.18 17.73 10.45
N SER A 843 -17.98 18.88 11.08
CA SER A 843 -18.33 20.18 10.51
C SER A 843 -17.47 20.48 9.27
N ILE A 844 -18.05 21.22 8.33
CA ILE A 844 -17.37 21.63 7.08
C ILE A 844 -17.56 23.12 6.82
N THR A 845 -16.67 23.69 6.02
CA THR A 845 -16.83 25.05 5.48
C THR A 845 -16.29 25.10 4.07
N ALA A 846 -17.13 25.51 3.12
CA ALA A 846 -16.78 25.67 1.71
C ALA A 846 -16.64 27.15 1.33
N TRP A 847 -15.70 27.45 0.44
CA TRP A 847 -15.46 28.80 -0.07
C TRP A 847 -14.94 28.78 -1.52
N GLY A 848 -15.07 29.91 -2.22
CA GLY A 848 -14.72 30.06 -3.64
C GLY A 848 -15.94 30.40 -4.49
N ASP A 849 -15.97 29.96 -5.75
CA ASP A 849 -17.13 30.16 -6.62
C ASP A 849 -18.27 29.22 -6.22
N SER A 850 -19.44 29.77 -5.85
CA SER A 850 -20.60 29.00 -5.40
C SER A 850 -21.13 28.02 -6.46
N ARG A 851 -20.98 28.35 -7.76
CA ARG A 851 -21.35 27.48 -8.89
C ARG A 851 -20.44 26.26 -9.02
N PHE A 852 -19.30 26.26 -8.32
CA PHE A 852 -18.32 25.19 -8.27
C PHE A 852 -18.30 24.49 -6.89
N GLY A 853 -19.32 24.71 -6.06
CA GLY A 853 -19.44 24.15 -4.71
C GLY A 853 -18.88 25.04 -3.59
N GLY A 854 -18.45 26.27 -3.89
CA GLY A 854 -17.84 27.22 -2.94
C GLY A 854 -18.79 27.90 -1.95
N ALA A 855 -19.96 27.31 -1.69
CA ALA A 855 -20.90 27.73 -0.67
C ALA A 855 -21.35 26.50 0.15
N THR A 856 -21.28 26.59 1.48
CA THR A 856 -21.69 25.50 2.37
C THR A 856 -23.20 25.25 2.25
N PRO A 857 -23.67 24.02 1.95
CA PRO A 857 -25.10 23.71 1.86
C PRO A 857 -25.84 23.97 3.17
N ALA A 858 -27.02 24.61 3.10
CA ALA A 858 -27.83 24.93 4.27
C ALA A 858 -28.22 23.68 5.09
N SER A 859 -28.48 22.56 4.41
CA SER A 859 -28.75 21.24 5.00
C SER A 859 -27.59 20.62 5.79
N ILE A 860 -26.40 21.23 5.74
CA ILE A 860 -25.21 20.83 6.53
C ILE A 860 -24.94 21.84 7.66
N THR A 861 -25.62 23.00 7.67
CA THR A 861 -25.45 24.05 8.69
C THR A 861 -26.43 23.95 9.86
N THR A 862 -27.51 23.18 9.72
CA THR A 862 -28.41 22.83 10.84
C THR A 862 -27.77 21.74 11.70
N SER A 863 -27.77 21.94 13.02
CA SER A 863 -27.14 21.02 13.98
C SER A 863 -28.05 19.84 14.35
N ASP A 864 -27.94 18.77 13.56
CA ASP A 864 -28.35 17.40 13.90
C ASP A 864 -27.11 16.53 14.23
#